data_AF-A0A1W9QKZ4-F1
#
_entry.id   AF-A0A1W9QKZ4-F1
#
_cell.length_a   1.000
_cell.length_b   1.000
_cell.length_c   1.000
_cell.angle_alpha   90.00
_cell.angle_beta   90.00
_cell.angle_gamma   90.00
#
_symmetry.space_group_name_H-M   'P 1'
#
loop_
_entity.id
_entity.type
_entity.pdbx_description
1 polymer ?
#
loop_
_entity_poly.entity_id
_entity_poly.type
_entity_poly.pdbx_seq_one_letter_code
_entity_poly.pdbx_strand_id
1 'polypeptide(L)'
;MATEYSVQTCKKLEKKFDDAHLLRKMRYGRYDEGDELFYKIKTIKNAIETDIHLKIDKFVGGGFAGQVYRVKILKIGNGNNQLEGLEVGKLYAMKILIPPSGFSKFFRNVIYWLGFQGPFQLQVNPAASRAGAIWQKFIRRAAKIKFGSESSVVDIYATLIDENLGSCGEISEWIEGRTWQLEVDDHMDELKKWIKGKKVNESVLGSPEYRSKRVFMKEFVQLLHELGGYEFARQYEWSTCKSQPNCLKRIETENEPEKGLVAVDFRAGLALLPFLPMSPGDIILIGKGLLRGSLVQFDRGSISKLEKYISAHQQEFSDLMPLLEELKINEDIYRNSVPDITHNFFKLFYSKKLWKTMLSSSRKGWKIQNLTDRNFSEKLEKNFFLNFLFFLISFIPILGKASIKFLGNGNFRKHYFKMLSSWKYLKASVRGNLAERAIIWHRAGRINENSAENISNSVIKFILHLPFSLLPVGLHKFFTNKEYFKDRLFFIFVRPIKLYFDAKMREEWLLEMLEEGKKKHMLSEDDAQTIRSQLKEPFIQKYLKSLAVHVCTLPVTQVASVLIALIYVFTHPEMPRAQAWGIGVGIIALFQIIPISPGSLVRGLYVLYLVIKERDFKNYNIAVFLGFFKYVGYLAFPIQMTYRYPALARFMAGHWATEAVHIIPVFGERGALLEHWVFRLFYNWPLTTRRRMKEIAEYRKTLKPRYWHIIPVSILTALILGFVDYFYLEKTGNVPVMKSIWWAILATSFLNGFFTTFAAGGTPLGKRVILTAVSGILVGIFSTIITFFFFSENDPQIGKMLVEGIWRIFVFGIFSTIFGLITEIKLISPPQK
;
A
#
# COMPACT_ATOMS: atom_id res chain seq x y z
N MET A 1 1.01 -0.65 -12.23
CA MET A 1 0.40 -0.95 -13.56
C MET A 1 1.40 -0.55 -14.64
N ALA A 2 1.51 -1.34 -15.70
CA ALA A 2 2.13 -0.87 -16.94
C ALA A 2 1.24 0.25 -17.50
N THR A 3 1.73 1.48 -17.54
CA THR A 3 1.11 2.53 -18.35
C THR A 3 1.10 2.04 -19.79
N GLU A 4 -0.01 2.19 -20.51
CA GLU A 4 -0.02 1.95 -21.96
C GLU A 4 0.94 2.95 -22.62
N TYR A 5 1.98 2.45 -23.28
CA TYR A 5 2.90 3.20 -24.11
C TYR A 5 3.25 2.36 -25.34
N SER A 6 3.66 3.02 -26.42
CA SER A 6 4.00 2.35 -27.66
C SER A 6 5.46 1.90 -27.64
N VAL A 7 5.66 0.58 -27.64
CA VAL A 7 6.98 -0.04 -27.77
C VAL A 7 7.62 0.34 -29.10
N GLN A 8 6.83 0.46 -30.17
CA GLN A 8 7.32 0.88 -31.50
C GLN A 8 7.93 2.28 -31.46
N THR A 9 7.28 3.21 -30.76
CA THR A 9 7.83 4.56 -30.54
C THR A 9 9.16 4.49 -29.78
N CYS A 10 9.25 3.66 -28.73
CA CYS A 10 10.53 3.44 -28.03
C CYS A 10 11.61 2.92 -28.99
N LYS A 11 11.34 1.89 -29.79
CA LYS A 11 12.30 1.32 -30.76
C LYS A 11 12.76 2.34 -31.82
N LYS A 12 11.84 3.18 -32.32
CA LYS A 12 12.20 4.27 -33.24
C LYS A 12 13.16 5.28 -32.60
N LEU A 13 12.95 5.61 -31.33
CA LEU A 13 13.82 6.52 -30.58
C LEU A 13 15.16 5.85 -30.20
N GLU A 14 15.18 4.55 -29.95
CA GLU A 14 16.42 3.77 -29.74
C GLU A 14 17.27 3.82 -31.01
N LYS A 15 16.68 3.58 -32.18
CA LYS A 15 17.39 3.73 -33.47
C LYS A 15 17.96 5.14 -33.66
N LYS A 16 17.22 6.19 -33.32
CA LYS A 16 17.74 7.58 -33.35
C LYS A 16 18.93 7.79 -32.42
N PHE A 17 18.97 7.12 -31.27
CA PHE A 17 20.12 7.16 -30.37
C PHE A 17 21.34 6.47 -31.02
N ASP A 18 21.12 5.31 -31.64
CA ASP A 18 22.18 4.54 -32.29
C ASP A 18 22.76 5.29 -33.51
N ASP A 19 21.89 5.92 -34.31
CA ASP A 19 22.25 6.77 -35.45
C ASP A 19 23.07 8.02 -35.04
N ALA A 20 22.99 8.43 -33.77
CA ALA A 20 23.84 9.50 -33.24
C ALA A 20 25.30 9.07 -32.99
N HIS A 21 25.60 7.76 -33.12
CA HIS A 21 26.93 7.15 -32.99
C HIS A 21 27.69 7.66 -31.75
N LEU A 22 27.02 7.69 -30.60
CA LEU A 22 27.61 8.13 -29.35
C LEU A 22 28.62 7.11 -28.85
N LEU A 23 29.69 7.61 -28.22
CA LEU A 23 30.77 6.78 -27.67
C LEU A 23 30.32 6.10 -26.37
N ARG A 24 29.27 6.64 -25.73
CA ARG A 24 28.63 6.04 -24.56
C ARG A 24 27.48 5.14 -25.03
N LYS A 25 27.25 4.05 -24.30
CA LYS A 25 26.04 3.23 -24.44
C LYS A 25 24.79 4.03 -24.04
N MET A 26 23.64 3.67 -24.61
CA MET A 26 22.34 4.15 -24.15
C MET A 26 22.06 3.67 -22.72
N ARG A 27 21.39 4.50 -21.92
CA ARG A 27 20.97 4.10 -20.58
C ARG A 27 19.61 3.44 -20.63
N TYR A 28 19.57 2.13 -20.45
CA TYR A 28 18.33 1.39 -20.29
C TYR A 28 17.79 1.55 -18.87
N GLY A 29 16.49 1.83 -18.75
CA GLY A 29 15.76 1.82 -17.47
C GLY A 29 15.07 0.47 -17.21
N ARG A 30 14.58 -0.15 -18.29
CA ARG A 30 13.96 -1.49 -18.35
C ARG A 30 13.96 -1.98 -19.79
N TYR A 31 13.65 -3.26 -19.99
CA TYR A 31 13.34 -3.84 -21.30
C TYR A 31 11.86 -3.74 -21.63
N ASP A 32 11.53 -3.78 -22.92
CA ASP A 32 10.18 -3.74 -23.44
C ASP A 32 9.75 -5.13 -23.96
N GLU A 33 8.44 -5.30 -24.14
CA GLU A 33 7.89 -6.52 -24.74
C GLU A 33 8.46 -6.73 -26.15
N GLY A 34 8.84 -7.97 -26.44
CA GLY A 34 9.47 -8.35 -27.69
C GLY A 34 10.99 -8.27 -27.72
N ASP A 35 11.63 -7.65 -26.72
CA ASP A 35 13.09 -7.59 -26.64
C ASP A 35 13.71 -8.99 -26.55
N GLU A 36 14.70 -9.25 -27.40
CA GLU A 36 15.51 -10.47 -27.39
C GLU A 36 16.81 -10.24 -26.62
N LEU A 37 17.08 -11.10 -25.64
CA LEU A 37 18.19 -10.95 -24.70
C LEU A 37 19.02 -12.23 -24.68
N PHE A 38 20.34 -12.04 -24.63
CA PHE A 38 21.33 -13.10 -24.63
C PHE A 38 22.10 -13.04 -23.32
N TYR A 39 22.08 -14.13 -22.56
CA TYR A 39 22.75 -14.20 -21.27
C TYR A 39 23.57 -15.47 -21.15
N LYS A 40 24.74 -15.34 -20.53
CA LYS A 40 25.41 -16.46 -19.91
C LYS A 40 24.80 -16.67 -18.52
N ILE A 41 24.24 -17.85 -18.30
CA ILE A 41 23.63 -18.23 -17.03
C ILE A 41 24.48 -19.27 -16.30
N LYS A 42 24.25 -19.37 -15.00
CA LYS A 42 24.76 -20.46 -14.16
C LYS A 42 23.57 -21.14 -13.47
N THR A 43 23.35 -22.43 -13.76
CA THR A 43 22.23 -23.20 -13.20
C THR A 43 22.38 -23.39 -11.69
N ILE A 44 21.27 -23.50 -10.95
CA ILE A 44 21.35 -23.65 -9.49
C ILE A 44 21.86 -25.04 -9.10
N LYS A 45 21.31 -26.15 -9.63
CA LYS A 45 21.52 -27.48 -9.05
C LYS A 45 22.94 -28.01 -9.30
N ASN A 46 23.44 -27.95 -10.53
CA ASN A 46 24.77 -28.49 -10.88
C ASN A 46 25.78 -27.42 -11.29
N ALA A 47 25.47 -26.14 -11.10
CA ALA A 47 26.39 -25.03 -11.38
C ALA A 47 26.89 -24.99 -12.85
N ILE A 48 26.10 -25.50 -13.79
CA ILE A 48 26.44 -25.55 -15.22
C ILE A 48 26.35 -24.14 -15.80
N GLU A 49 27.41 -23.72 -16.49
CA GLU A 49 27.41 -22.48 -17.25
C GLU A 49 26.99 -22.75 -18.70
N THR A 50 26.00 -22.00 -19.19
CA THR A 50 25.54 -22.09 -20.59
C THR A 50 24.99 -20.75 -21.05
N ASP A 51 24.94 -20.56 -22.36
CA ASP A 51 24.31 -19.39 -22.96
C ASP A 51 22.82 -19.66 -23.17
N ILE A 52 21.98 -18.66 -22.94
CA ILE A 52 20.56 -18.70 -23.27
C ILE A 52 20.19 -17.53 -24.14
N HIS A 53 19.24 -17.79 -25.04
CA HIS A 53 18.52 -16.77 -25.77
C HIS A 53 17.07 -16.76 -25.28
N LEU A 54 16.61 -15.61 -24.81
CA LEU A 54 15.23 -15.44 -24.34
C LEU A 54 14.59 -14.19 -24.93
N LYS A 55 13.26 -14.21 -24.98
CA LYS A 55 12.44 -13.08 -25.40
C LYS A 55 11.61 -12.56 -24.24
N ILE A 56 11.57 -11.25 -24.05
CA ILE A 56 10.65 -10.62 -23.11
C ILE A 56 9.23 -10.77 -23.65
N ASP A 57 8.41 -11.50 -22.90
CA ASP A 57 6.99 -11.63 -23.19
C ASP A 57 6.20 -10.50 -22.52
N LYS A 58 6.54 -10.15 -21.27
CA LYS A 58 5.87 -9.05 -20.57
C LYS A 58 6.71 -8.47 -19.45
N PHE A 59 6.69 -7.14 -19.29
CA PHE A 59 7.11 -6.48 -18.05
C PHE A 59 6.00 -6.57 -17.00
N VAL A 60 6.26 -7.26 -15.89
CA VAL A 60 5.24 -7.51 -14.84
C VAL A 60 5.19 -6.35 -13.86
N GLY A 61 6.36 -5.87 -13.41
CA GLY A 61 6.46 -4.79 -12.45
C GLY A 61 7.86 -4.64 -11.87
N GLY A 62 8.05 -3.64 -11.01
CA GLY A 62 9.30 -3.46 -10.29
C GLY A 62 9.12 -2.77 -8.96
N GLY A 63 9.82 -3.28 -7.95
CA GLY A 63 9.87 -2.75 -6.60
C GLY A 63 11.29 -2.30 -6.22
N PHE A 64 11.56 -2.18 -4.92
CA PHE A 64 12.91 -1.85 -4.44
C PHE A 64 13.92 -3.00 -4.66
N ALA A 65 13.48 -4.26 -4.67
CA ALA A 65 14.37 -5.40 -4.86
C ALA A 65 14.86 -5.54 -6.31
N GLY A 66 14.03 -5.14 -7.28
CA GLY A 66 14.32 -5.32 -8.69
C GLY A 66 13.09 -5.19 -9.56
N GLN A 67 13.25 -5.58 -10.81
CA GLN A 67 12.22 -5.62 -11.84
C GLN A 67 12.02 -7.06 -12.34
N VAL A 68 10.75 -7.43 -12.55
CA VAL A 68 10.34 -8.79 -12.93
C VAL A 68 9.73 -8.76 -14.33
N TYR A 69 10.16 -9.71 -15.14
CA TYR A 69 9.69 -9.94 -16.50
C TYR A 69 9.17 -11.37 -16.62
N ARG A 70 8.11 -11.55 -17.40
CA ARG A 70 7.78 -12.85 -17.97
C ARG A 70 8.58 -13.02 -19.25
N VAL A 71 9.30 -14.12 -19.37
CA VAL A 71 10.21 -14.39 -20.49
C VAL A 71 9.94 -15.76 -21.09
N LYS A 72 10.16 -15.89 -22.39
CA LYS A 72 10.12 -17.17 -23.11
C LYS A 72 11.54 -17.55 -23.51
N ILE A 73 11.99 -18.75 -23.17
CA ILE A 73 13.30 -19.24 -23.62
C ILE A 73 13.19 -19.70 -25.07
N LEU A 74 14.04 -19.15 -25.94
CA LEU A 74 14.07 -19.46 -27.37
C LEU A 74 15.16 -20.48 -27.72
N LYS A 75 16.30 -20.45 -27.02
CA LYS A 75 17.41 -21.39 -27.25
C LYS A 75 18.25 -21.56 -25.98
N ILE A 76 18.79 -22.76 -25.79
CA ILE A 76 19.81 -23.10 -24.78
C ILE A 76 21.09 -23.53 -25.51
N GLY A 77 22.24 -23.01 -25.08
CA GLY A 77 23.52 -23.09 -25.79
C GLY A 77 24.08 -24.51 -25.92
N ASN A 78 23.71 -25.42 -25.01
CA ASN A 78 24.20 -26.81 -25.01
C ASN A 78 23.57 -27.71 -26.09
N GLY A 79 22.72 -27.17 -26.98
CA GLY A 79 22.03 -27.96 -28.02
C GLY A 79 20.86 -28.82 -27.50
N ASN A 80 20.77 -29.05 -26.18
CA ASN A 80 19.64 -29.71 -25.54
C ASN A 80 18.44 -28.78 -25.40
N ASN A 81 17.24 -29.30 -25.67
CA ASN A 81 15.98 -28.56 -25.48
C ASN A 81 15.57 -28.37 -24.01
N GLN A 82 16.27 -29.03 -23.08
CA GLN A 82 16.00 -28.97 -21.64
C GLN A 82 17.30 -28.98 -20.82
N LEU A 83 17.35 -28.19 -19.75
CA LEU A 83 18.45 -28.11 -18.79
C LEU A 83 17.92 -27.74 -17.39
N GLU A 84 17.97 -28.67 -16.44
CA GLU A 84 17.61 -28.42 -15.02
C GLU A 84 16.27 -27.66 -14.81
N GLY A 85 15.23 -28.04 -15.55
CA GLY A 85 13.90 -27.41 -15.48
C GLY A 85 13.72 -26.18 -16.38
N LEU A 86 14.79 -25.73 -17.05
CA LEU A 86 14.72 -24.80 -18.17
C LEU A 86 14.40 -25.56 -19.46
N GLU A 87 13.36 -25.16 -20.19
CA GLU A 87 12.86 -25.79 -21.39
C GLU A 87 12.65 -24.74 -22.48
N VAL A 88 13.09 -25.05 -23.70
CA VAL A 88 12.85 -24.19 -24.86
C VAL A 88 11.34 -24.11 -25.11
N GLY A 89 10.83 -22.89 -25.29
CA GLY A 89 9.42 -22.61 -25.53
C GLY A 89 8.58 -22.35 -24.27
N LYS A 90 9.09 -22.64 -23.07
CA LYS A 90 8.37 -22.42 -21.81
C LYS A 90 8.54 -21.01 -21.25
N LEU A 91 7.57 -20.57 -20.45
CA LEU A 91 7.54 -19.28 -19.79
C LEU A 91 8.20 -19.33 -18.41
N TYR A 92 8.99 -18.30 -18.10
CA TYR A 92 9.71 -18.15 -16.85
C TYR A 92 9.58 -16.73 -16.31
N ALA A 93 9.82 -16.57 -15.01
CA ALA A 93 10.02 -15.27 -14.41
C ALA A 93 11.52 -14.93 -14.43
N MET A 94 11.88 -13.81 -15.03
CA MET A 94 13.24 -13.25 -14.95
C MET A 94 13.22 -12.01 -14.06
N LYS A 95 13.99 -12.01 -12.98
CA LYS A 95 14.14 -10.87 -12.08
C LYS A 95 15.52 -10.27 -12.22
N ILE A 96 15.59 -8.97 -12.52
CA ILE A 96 16.83 -8.19 -12.56
C ILE A 96 16.87 -7.30 -11.33
N LEU A 97 17.92 -7.40 -10.51
CA LEU A 97 18.00 -6.88 -9.14
C LEU A 97 18.29 -5.36 -9.05
N ILE A 98 17.65 -4.60 -9.94
CA ILE A 98 17.72 -3.15 -10.06
C ILE A 98 16.31 -2.55 -10.21
N PRO A 99 15.95 -1.51 -9.45
CA PRO A 99 14.64 -0.87 -9.59
C PRO A 99 14.55 -0.13 -10.93
N PRO A 100 13.39 -0.13 -11.59
CA PRO A 100 13.20 0.61 -12.84
C PRO A 100 13.17 2.13 -12.60
N SER A 101 12.80 2.56 -11.38
CA SER A 101 12.75 3.97 -10.97
C SER A 101 14.10 4.43 -10.42
N GLY A 102 14.61 5.54 -10.97
CA GLY A 102 15.83 6.19 -10.48
C GLY A 102 15.74 6.62 -9.02
N PHE A 103 14.57 7.12 -8.59
CA PHE A 103 14.33 7.48 -7.19
C PHE A 103 14.36 6.25 -6.28
N SER A 104 13.65 5.18 -6.64
CA SER A 104 13.62 3.94 -5.83
C SER A 104 15.01 3.32 -5.72
N LYS A 105 15.79 3.34 -6.81
CA LYS A 105 17.19 2.90 -6.83
C LYS A 105 18.06 3.76 -5.91
N PHE A 106 17.92 5.08 -5.95
CA PHE A 106 18.65 6.00 -5.06
C PHE A 106 18.31 5.74 -3.59
N PHE A 107 17.02 5.78 -3.25
CA PHE A 107 16.54 5.59 -1.88
C PHE A 107 17.00 4.26 -1.29
N ARG A 108 16.81 3.15 -2.02
CA ARG A 108 17.30 1.82 -1.60
C ARG A 108 18.80 1.84 -1.32
N ASN A 109 19.59 2.38 -2.25
CA ASN A 109 21.04 2.35 -2.13
C ASN A 109 21.51 3.19 -0.93
N VAL A 110 20.83 4.30 -0.61
CA VAL A 110 21.11 5.10 0.60
C VAL A 110 20.81 4.30 1.85
N ILE A 111 19.63 3.68 1.95
CA ILE A 111 19.26 2.85 3.11
C ILE A 111 20.24 1.69 3.30
N TYR A 112 20.61 0.99 2.22
CA TYR A 112 21.58 -0.09 2.27
C TYR A 112 22.98 0.40 2.67
N TRP A 113 23.41 1.56 2.16
CA TRP A 113 24.69 2.17 2.51
C TRP A 113 24.75 2.60 3.98
N LEU A 114 23.67 3.17 4.52
CA LEU A 114 23.58 3.49 5.96
C LEU A 114 23.76 2.23 6.82
N GLY A 115 23.25 1.09 6.36
CA GLY A 115 23.36 -0.19 7.05
C GLY A 115 24.73 -0.85 6.95
N PHE A 116 25.25 -0.99 5.72
CA PHE A 116 26.40 -1.86 5.40
C PHE A 116 27.62 -1.12 4.84
N GLN A 117 27.52 0.20 4.64
CA GLN A 117 28.57 1.08 4.12
C GLN A 117 29.15 0.60 2.78
N GLY A 118 28.29 0.09 1.89
CA GLY A 118 28.69 -0.44 0.59
C GLY A 118 27.55 -0.39 -0.44
N PRO A 119 27.82 -0.79 -1.70
CA PRO A 119 26.79 -0.89 -2.71
C PRO A 119 25.83 -2.04 -2.40
N PHE A 120 24.58 -1.93 -2.89
CA PHE A 120 23.56 -2.96 -2.75
C PHE A 120 24.01 -4.28 -3.38
N GLN A 121 24.37 -5.26 -2.53
CA GLN A 121 25.14 -6.44 -2.94
C GLN A 121 24.39 -7.35 -3.91
N LEU A 122 23.08 -7.54 -3.72
CA LEU A 122 22.28 -8.34 -4.66
C LEU A 122 22.33 -7.79 -6.10
N GLN A 123 22.54 -6.48 -6.29
CA GLN A 123 22.70 -5.90 -7.63
C GLN A 123 24.10 -6.16 -8.20
N VAL A 124 25.16 -6.11 -7.38
CA VAL A 124 26.54 -5.97 -7.88
C VAL A 124 27.46 -7.15 -7.59
N ASN A 125 27.02 -8.10 -6.77
CA ASN A 125 27.82 -9.21 -6.32
C ASN A 125 27.15 -10.53 -6.71
N PRO A 126 27.71 -11.26 -7.70
CA PRO A 126 27.17 -12.55 -8.12
C PRO A 126 27.10 -13.57 -6.98
N ALA A 127 28.03 -13.54 -6.02
CA ALA A 127 28.01 -14.44 -4.87
C ALA A 127 26.81 -14.16 -3.95
N ALA A 128 26.43 -12.89 -3.76
CA ALA A 128 25.25 -12.54 -2.96
C ALA A 128 23.95 -13.00 -3.64
N SER A 129 23.82 -12.76 -4.96
CA SER A 129 22.69 -13.25 -5.75
C SER A 129 22.61 -14.78 -5.76
N ARG A 130 23.75 -15.46 -5.87
CA ARG A 130 23.86 -16.92 -5.84
C ARG A 130 23.51 -17.50 -4.47
N ALA A 131 24.00 -16.92 -3.38
CA ALA A 131 23.66 -17.34 -2.02
C ALA A 131 22.15 -17.28 -1.77
N GLY A 132 21.49 -16.18 -2.15
CA GLY A 132 20.04 -16.04 -2.04
C GLY A 132 19.27 -17.09 -2.85
N ALA A 133 19.76 -17.44 -4.04
CA ALA A 133 19.16 -18.47 -4.88
C ALA A 133 19.30 -19.87 -4.27
N ILE A 134 20.46 -20.18 -3.69
CA ILE A 134 20.69 -21.47 -3.04
C ILE A 134 19.87 -21.59 -1.75
N TRP A 135 19.79 -20.53 -0.92
CA TRP A 135 18.91 -20.50 0.26
C TRP A 135 17.46 -20.87 -0.10
N GLN A 136 16.96 -20.37 -1.22
CA GLN A 136 15.61 -20.67 -1.70
C GLN A 136 15.40 -22.16 -2.01
N LYS A 137 16.42 -22.88 -2.51
CA LYS A 137 16.34 -24.34 -2.72
C LYS A 137 16.19 -25.09 -1.38
N PHE A 138 16.94 -24.68 -0.36
CA PHE A 138 16.81 -25.28 0.98
C PHE A 138 15.45 -24.98 1.60
N ILE A 139 14.96 -23.74 1.50
CA ILE A 139 13.63 -23.34 1.96
C ILE A 139 12.54 -24.16 1.24
N ARG A 140 12.67 -24.34 -0.07
CA ARG A 140 11.74 -25.13 -0.88
C ARG A 140 11.71 -26.60 -0.46
N ARG A 141 12.86 -27.22 -0.21
CA ARG A 141 12.91 -28.61 0.30
C ARG A 141 12.33 -28.73 1.71
N ALA A 142 12.61 -27.77 2.59
CA ALA A 142 12.02 -27.74 3.92
C ALA A 142 10.49 -27.52 3.88
N ALA A 143 10.00 -26.76 2.90
CA ALA A 143 8.57 -26.57 2.69
C ALA A 143 7.85 -27.88 2.29
N LYS A 144 8.53 -28.81 1.59
CA LYS A 144 8.02 -30.17 1.36
C LYS A 144 7.75 -30.91 2.67
N ILE A 145 8.66 -30.80 3.63
CA ILE A 145 8.54 -31.47 4.93
C ILE A 145 7.40 -30.83 5.74
N LYS A 146 7.32 -29.49 5.74
CA LYS A 146 6.34 -28.76 6.56
C LYS A 146 4.92 -28.76 5.98
N PHE A 147 4.78 -28.58 4.67
CA PHE A 147 3.50 -28.39 3.97
C PHE A 147 3.14 -29.54 3.02
N GLY A 148 3.96 -30.59 2.95
CA GLY A 148 3.74 -31.76 2.08
C GLY A 148 4.11 -31.55 0.61
N SER A 149 4.49 -30.35 0.19
CA SER A 149 4.85 -30.08 -1.21
C SER A 149 5.92 -28.99 -1.37
N GLU A 150 6.89 -29.25 -2.26
CA GLU A 150 7.84 -28.23 -2.72
C GLU A 150 7.17 -27.12 -3.54
N SER A 151 5.98 -27.35 -4.10
CA SER A 151 5.24 -26.35 -4.88
C SER A 151 4.76 -25.15 -4.05
N SER A 152 4.86 -25.25 -2.72
CA SER A 152 4.56 -24.18 -1.76
C SER A 152 5.58 -23.03 -1.79
N VAL A 153 6.72 -23.23 -2.46
CA VAL A 153 7.77 -22.22 -2.66
C VAL A 153 8.15 -22.22 -4.13
N VAL A 154 8.16 -21.04 -4.76
CA VAL A 154 8.54 -20.90 -6.17
C VAL A 154 9.95 -21.44 -6.40
N ASP A 155 10.13 -22.18 -7.49
CA ASP A 155 11.46 -22.71 -7.81
C ASP A 155 12.36 -21.68 -8.50
N ILE A 156 13.69 -21.85 -8.35
CA ILE A 156 14.72 -21.01 -8.99
C ILE A 156 15.68 -21.87 -9.81
N TYR A 157 15.90 -21.50 -11.06
CA TYR A 157 16.64 -22.34 -12.03
C TYR A 157 18.05 -21.84 -12.30
N ALA A 158 18.26 -20.52 -12.36
CA ALA A 158 19.55 -19.95 -12.72
C ALA A 158 19.78 -18.53 -12.19
N THR A 159 21.05 -18.16 -12.08
CA THR A 159 21.51 -16.77 -11.88
C THR A 159 22.20 -16.25 -13.13
N LEU A 160 22.12 -14.95 -13.39
CA LEU A 160 22.69 -14.29 -14.56
C LEU A 160 23.24 -12.89 -14.22
N ILE A 161 23.99 -12.31 -15.16
CA ILE A 161 24.46 -10.92 -15.09
C ILE A 161 23.92 -10.17 -16.29
N ASP A 162 23.20 -9.09 -16.03
CA ASP A 162 22.77 -8.14 -17.03
C ASP A 162 23.76 -6.98 -17.09
N GLU A 163 24.57 -6.96 -18.15
CA GLU A 163 25.53 -5.88 -18.36
C GLU A 163 24.87 -4.58 -18.82
N ASN A 164 23.72 -4.60 -19.51
CA ASN A 164 23.11 -3.38 -20.06
C ASN A 164 22.54 -2.47 -18.96
N LEU A 165 21.79 -3.07 -18.03
CA LEU A 165 21.25 -2.44 -16.84
C LEU A 165 22.26 -2.38 -15.69
N GLY A 166 23.29 -3.24 -15.75
CA GLY A 166 24.39 -3.30 -14.80
C GLY A 166 23.96 -3.88 -13.45
N SER A 167 23.40 -5.09 -13.49
CA SER A 167 22.82 -5.78 -12.33
C SER A 167 22.91 -7.30 -12.48
N CYS A 168 23.08 -8.01 -11.37
CA CYS A 168 22.75 -9.43 -11.31
C CYS A 168 21.25 -9.64 -11.52
N GLY A 169 20.90 -10.85 -11.94
CA GLY A 169 19.52 -11.31 -12.10
C GLY A 169 19.39 -12.80 -11.88
N GLU A 170 18.15 -13.28 -11.95
CA GLU A 170 17.77 -14.67 -11.71
C GLU A 170 16.59 -15.08 -12.58
N ILE A 171 16.52 -16.38 -12.87
CA ILE A 171 15.44 -17.03 -13.60
C ILE A 171 14.77 -18.02 -12.66
N SER A 172 13.47 -17.83 -12.43
CA SER A 172 12.62 -18.64 -11.57
C SER A 172 11.41 -19.17 -12.32
N GLU A 173 10.71 -20.11 -11.69
CA GLU A 173 9.40 -20.59 -12.13
C GLU A 173 8.43 -19.40 -12.31
N TRP A 174 7.69 -19.43 -13.41
CA TRP A 174 6.55 -18.55 -13.60
C TRP A 174 5.33 -19.14 -12.92
N ILE A 175 4.73 -18.38 -12.00
CA ILE A 175 3.51 -18.80 -11.27
C ILE A 175 2.31 -18.13 -11.93
N GLU A 176 1.46 -18.91 -12.57
CA GLU A 176 0.12 -18.48 -12.97
C GLU A 176 -0.77 -18.42 -11.71
N GLY A 177 -0.84 -17.25 -11.10
CA GLY A 177 -1.49 -17.05 -9.81
C GLY A 177 -1.96 -15.63 -9.55
N ARG A 178 -2.81 -15.49 -8.53
CA ARG A 178 -3.34 -14.22 -8.01
C ARG A 178 -2.98 -14.04 -6.54
N THR A 179 -3.05 -12.82 -6.00
CA THR A 179 -2.68 -12.57 -4.60
C THR A 179 -3.65 -13.24 -3.63
N TRP A 180 -4.92 -12.86 -3.67
CA TRP A 180 -6.04 -13.45 -2.92
C TRP A 180 -7.34 -12.67 -3.18
N GLN A 181 -8.50 -13.25 -2.88
CA GLN A 181 -9.81 -12.64 -3.04
C GLN A 181 -10.23 -11.79 -1.82
N LEU A 182 -11.15 -10.86 -2.07
CA LEU A 182 -11.86 -10.10 -1.04
C LEU A 182 -13.14 -10.85 -0.67
N GLU A 183 -13.06 -11.67 0.37
CA GLU A 183 -14.15 -12.55 0.80
C GLU A 183 -15.21 -11.81 1.62
N VAL A 184 -16.47 -12.07 1.29
CA VAL A 184 -17.60 -11.56 2.06
C VAL A 184 -17.74 -12.35 3.35
N ASP A 185 -17.88 -11.63 4.46
CA ASP A 185 -17.98 -12.20 5.80
C ASP A 185 -18.90 -11.35 6.67
N ASP A 186 -20.01 -11.91 7.11
CA ASP A 186 -20.98 -11.30 8.03
C ASP A 186 -20.82 -11.77 9.48
N HIS A 187 -19.74 -12.49 9.77
CA HIS A 187 -19.32 -12.99 11.09
C HIS A 187 -17.92 -12.48 11.45
N MET A 188 -17.65 -11.19 11.18
CA MET A 188 -16.36 -10.55 11.48
C MET A 188 -15.98 -10.58 12.96
N ASP A 189 -16.96 -10.73 13.85
CA ASP A 189 -16.78 -10.94 15.27
C ASP A 189 -16.15 -12.29 15.60
N GLU A 190 -16.59 -13.37 14.95
CA GLU A 190 -15.96 -14.70 15.04
C GLU A 190 -14.56 -14.65 14.43
N LEU A 191 -14.38 -14.04 13.26
CA LEU A 191 -13.04 -13.86 12.69
C LEU A 191 -12.11 -13.09 13.63
N LYS A 192 -12.60 -12.04 14.30
CA LYS A 192 -11.82 -11.26 15.28
C LYS A 192 -11.45 -12.09 16.52
N LYS A 193 -12.33 -12.98 16.99
CA LYS A 193 -12.05 -13.93 18.07
C LYS A 193 -10.99 -14.95 17.63
N TRP A 194 -11.12 -15.51 16.43
CA TRP A 194 -10.16 -16.44 15.84
C TRP A 194 -8.77 -15.81 15.70
N ILE A 195 -8.69 -14.57 15.20
CA ILE A 195 -7.45 -13.79 15.10
C ILE A 195 -6.75 -13.64 16.47
N LYS A 196 -7.54 -13.57 17.55
CA LYS A 196 -7.05 -13.45 18.94
C LYS A 196 -6.80 -14.82 19.60
N GLY A 197 -6.96 -15.94 18.89
CA GLY A 197 -6.80 -17.28 19.43
C GLY A 197 -7.89 -17.69 20.44
N LYS A 198 -9.06 -17.06 20.39
CA LYS A 198 -10.21 -17.44 21.26
C LYS A 198 -11.01 -18.57 20.60
N LYS A 199 -11.74 -19.36 21.41
CA LYS A 199 -12.70 -20.35 20.90
C LYS A 199 -13.76 -19.65 20.03
N VAL A 200 -14.02 -20.24 18.87
CA VAL A 200 -14.96 -19.76 17.84
C VAL A 200 -15.84 -20.90 17.38
N ASN A 201 -17.01 -20.57 16.85
CA ASN A 201 -17.85 -21.56 16.19
C ASN A 201 -17.36 -21.76 14.74
N GLU A 202 -16.81 -22.93 14.45
CA GLU A 202 -16.21 -23.24 13.14
C GLU A 202 -17.24 -23.27 12.01
N SER A 203 -18.51 -23.60 12.30
CA SER A 203 -19.57 -23.68 11.30
C SER A 203 -19.93 -22.34 10.65
N VAL A 204 -19.66 -21.22 11.34
CA VAL A 204 -19.97 -19.85 10.88
C VAL A 204 -18.71 -19.03 10.59
N LEU A 205 -17.53 -19.61 10.74
CA LEU A 205 -16.27 -18.89 10.61
C LEU A 205 -15.96 -18.59 9.13
N GLY A 206 -16.24 -17.36 8.71
CA GLY A 206 -16.03 -16.88 7.36
C GLY A 206 -14.57 -16.61 6.97
N SER A 207 -14.39 -16.01 5.78
CA SER A 207 -13.11 -15.63 5.17
C SER A 207 -12.07 -16.77 5.09
N PRO A 208 -12.39 -17.94 4.50
CA PRO A 208 -11.50 -19.11 4.49
C PRO A 208 -10.15 -18.83 3.81
N GLU A 209 -10.10 -18.16 2.65
CA GLU A 209 -8.83 -17.87 1.94
C GLU A 209 -7.96 -16.90 2.76
N TYR A 210 -8.55 -15.91 3.42
CA TYR A 210 -7.82 -15.04 4.34
C TYR A 210 -7.20 -15.83 5.50
N ARG A 211 -7.98 -16.75 6.09
CA ARG A 211 -7.52 -17.57 7.22
C ARG A 211 -6.38 -18.48 6.79
N SER A 212 -6.55 -19.21 5.68
CA SER A 212 -5.56 -20.12 5.13
C SER A 212 -4.26 -19.39 4.80
N LYS A 213 -4.33 -18.23 4.14
CA LYS A 213 -3.13 -17.43 3.85
C LYS A 213 -2.43 -16.95 5.11
N ARG A 214 -3.19 -16.53 6.13
CA ARG A 214 -2.61 -16.09 7.42
C ARG A 214 -1.93 -17.23 8.17
N VAL A 215 -2.53 -18.43 8.18
CA VAL A 215 -1.94 -19.63 8.78
C VAL A 215 -0.68 -20.04 8.03
N PHE A 216 -0.77 -20.17 6.71
CA PHE A 216 0.37 -20.47 5.84
C PHE A 216 1.54 -19.50 6.08
N MET A 217 1.30 -18.19 6.05
CA MET A 217 2.37 -17.21 6.28
C MET A 217 2.97 -17.30 7.68
N LYS A 218 2.16 -17.56 8.72
CA LYS A 218 2.65 -17.75 10.10
C LYS A 218 3.54 -18.99 10.19
N GLU A 219 3.11 -20.11 9.63
CA GLU A 219 3.86 -21.36 9.62
C GLU A 219 5.10 -21.27 8.73
N PHE A 220 5.03 -20.51 7.63
CA PHE A 220 6.16 -20.27 6.75
C PHE A 220 7.24 -19.42 7.42
N VAL A 221 6.84 -18.36 8.13
CA VAL A 221 7.75 -17.58 9.00
C VAL A 221 8.39 -18.46 10.06
N GLN A 222 7.63 -19.37 10.67
CA GLN A 222 8.17 -20.32 11.64
C GLN A 222 9.20 -21.26 10.99
N LEU A 223 8.91 -21.82 9.81
CA LEU A 223 9.83 -22.65 9.04
C LEU A 223 11.14 -21.91 8.73
N LEU A 224 11.05 -20.64 8.30
CA LEU A 224 12.22 -19.80 8.06
C LEU A 224 13.04 -19.57 9.34
N HIS A 225 12.39 -19.40 10.49
CA HIS A 225 13.08 -19.32 11.78
C HIS A 225 13.77 -20.65 12.15
N GLU A 226 13.14 -21.79 11.89
CA GLU A 226 13.69 -23.12 12.14
C GLU A 226 14.96 -23.36 11.30
N LEU A 227 14.94 -22.98 10.02
CA LEU A 227 16.10 -23.04 9.11
C LEU A 227 17.20 -22.02 9.44
N GLY A 228 16.90 -20.98 10.22
CA GLY A 228 17.80 -19.87 10.51
C GLY A 228 17.75 -18.72 9.51
N GLY A 229 16.79 -18.71 8.60
CA GLY A 229 16.49 -17.62 7.67
C GLY A 229 15.68 -16.48 8.30
N TYR A 230 16.11 -15.98 9.47
CA TYR A 230 15.36 -14.96 10.22
C TYR A 230 15.09 -13.68 9.43
N GLU A 231 16.08 -13.22 8.66
CA GLU A 231 15.96 -11.97 7.92
C GLU A 231 15.11 -12.14 6.65
N PHE A 232 15.11 -13.34 6.04
CA PHE A 232 14.18 -13.70 4.97
C PHE A 232 12.73 -13.74 5.46
N ALA A 233 12.50 -14.18 6.70
CA ALA A 233 11.16 -14.30 7.29
C ALA A 233 10.39 -12.98 7.31
N ARG A 234 11.11 -11.84 7.39
CA ARG A 234 10.51 -10.50 7.32
C ARG A 234 9.63 -10.30 6.09
N GLN A 235 9.99 -10.88 4.94
CA GLN A 235 9.21 -10.73 3.70
C GLN A 235 7.83 -11.40 3.77
N TYR A 236 7.62 -12.26 4.77
CA TYR A 236 6.41 -13.06 4.98
C TYR A 236 5.73 -12.76 6.32
N GLU A 237 6.28 -11.82 7.11
CA GLU A 237 5.72 -11.42 8.40
C GLU A 237 4.41 -10.65 8.20
N TRP A 238 3.32 -11.19 8.73
CA TRP A 238 1.96 -10.68 8.51
C TRP A 238 1.79 -9.22 8.96
N SER A 239 2.41 -8.84 10.07
CA SER A 239 2.31 -7.52 10.71
C SER A 239 3.02 -6.39 9.96
N THR A 240 3.78 -6.71 8.90
CA THR A 240 4.45 -5.71 8.07
C THR A 240 3.50 -4.99 7.10
N CYS A 241 2.27 -5.50 6.94
CA CYS A 241 1.23 -4.98 6.04
C CYS A 241 1.54 -4.98 4.54
N LYS A 242 2.73 -5.41 4.14
CA LYS A 242 3.24 -5.43 2.75
C LYS A 242 3.69 -6.81 2.26
N SER A 243 3.68 -7.81 3.14
CA SER A 243 4.20 -9.16 2.86
C SER A 243 3.19 -10.05 2.12
N GLN A 244 1.91 -9.71 2.17
CA GLN A 244 0.82 -10.55 1.65
C GLN A 244 0.90 -10.78 0.13
N PRO A 245 1.32 -9.80 -0.70
CA PRO A 245 1.54 -10.04 -2.13
C PRO A 245 2.66 -11.06 -2.44
N ASN A 246 3.57 -11.33 -1.48
CA ASN A 246 4.64 -12.34 -1.64
C ASN A 246 4.12 -13.78 -1.47
N CYS A 247 2.84 -13.97 -1.17
CA CYS A 247 2.20 -15.27 -1.21
C CYS A 247 1.08 -15.23 -2.26
N LEU A 248 1.25 -15.98 -3.33
CA LEU A 248 0.25 -16.11 -4.40
C LEU A 248 -0.58 -17.38 -4.20
N LYS A 249 -1.77 -17.38 -4.78
CA LYS A 249 -2.62 -18.56 -4.96
C LYS A 249 -2.61 -18.96 -6.43
N ARG A 250 -2.27 -20.22 -6.72
CA ARG A 250 -2.32 -20.79 -8.08
C ARG A 250 -3.76 -20.81 -8.60
N ILE A 251 -3.93 -20.52 -9.88
CA ILE A 251 -5.26 -20.51 -10.53
C ILE A 251 -5.88 -21.92 -10.53
N GLU A 252 -5.06 -22.96 -10.66
CA GLU A 252 -5.49 -24.37 -10.68
C GLU A 252 -6.31 -24.79 -9.45
N THR A 253 -6.05 -24.19 -8.29
CA THR A 253 -6.75 -24.48 -7.02
C THR A 253 -7.66 -23.33 -6.60
N GLU A 254 -8.17 -22.54 -7.55
CA GLU A 254 -8.97 -21.35 -7.26
C GLU A 254 -10.18 -21.66 -6.35
N ASN A 255 -10.86 -22.77 -6.61
CA ASN A 255 -12.04 -23.22 -5.87
C ASN A 255 -11.74 -23.76 -4.46
N GLU A 256 -10.46 -23.97 -4.11
CA GLU A 256 -10.04 -24.51 -2.82
C GLU A 256 -9.30 -23.44 -2.01
N PRO A 257 -9.92 -22.83 -0.98
CA PRO A 257 -9.29 -21.77 -0.19
C PRO A 257 -7.99 -22.17 0.52
N GLU A 258 -7.83 -23.45 0.84
CA GLU A 258 -6.72 -23.98 1.63
C GLU A 258 -5.52 -24.44 0.80
N LYS A 259 -5.69 -24.59 -0.52
CA LYS A 259 -4.66 -25.16 -1.40
C LYS A 259 -4.04 -24.14 -2.36
N GLY A 260 -2.86 -24.51 -2.88
CA GLY A 260 -2.14 -23.78 -3.92
C GLY A 260 -1.57 -22.44 -3.50
N LEU A 261 -1.36 -22.21 -2.21
CA LEU A 261 -0.58 -21.08 -1.71
C LEU A 261 0.91 -21.31 -1.99
N VAL A 262 1.56 -20.30 -2.56
CA VAL A 262 2.97 -20.34 -2.98
C VAL A 262 3.67 -19.08 -2.51
N ALA A 263 4.75 -19.25 -1.75
CA ALA A 263 5.67 -18.19 -1.40
C ALA A 263 6.54 -17.80 -2.60
N VAL A 264 6.57 -16.52 -2.92
CA VAL A 264 7.33 -15.89 -4.02
C VAL A 264 8.12 -14.69 -3.50
N ASP A 265 9.10 -14.23 -4.29
CA ASP A 265 9.96 -13.08 -3.98
C ASP A 265 10.79 -13.20 -2.69
N PHE A 266 11.92 -13.91 -2.81
CA PHE A 266 12.91 -14.13 -1.73
C PHE A 266 14.06 -13.11 -1.71
N ARG A 267 13.87 -11.91 -2.27
CA ARG A 267 14.90 -10.86 -2.32
C ARG A 267 14.42 -9.60 -1.62
N ALA A 268 14.99 -9.25 -0.47
CA ALA A 268 14.63 -8.03 0.21
C ALA A 268 15.07 -6.80 -0.60
N GLY A 269 14.15 -5.85 -0.73
CA GLY A 269 14.43 -4.60 -1.40
C GLY A 269 15.05 -3.53 -0.51
N LEU A 270 14.92 -3.63 0.82
CA LEU A 270 15.33 -2.57 1.76
C LEU A 270 15.89 -3.17 3.05
N ALA A 271 17.07 -2.70 3.47
CA ALA A 271 17.62 -3.01 4.78
C ALA A 271 16.74 -2.45 5.90
N LEU A 272 16.65 -3.18 7.01
CA LEU A 272 15.97 -2.74 8.21
C LEU A 272 16.97 -2.06 9.14
N LEU A 273 16.87 -0.74 9.23
CA LEU A 273 17.68 0.08 10.15
C LEU A 273 17.00 0.14 11.53
N PRO A 274 17.77 0.27 12.62
CA PRO A 274 17.21 0.24 13.97
C PRO A 274 16.34 1.45 14.31
N PHE A 275 16.49 2.56 13.59
CA PHE A 275 15.78 3.82 13.81
C PHE A 275 14.78 4.17 12.70
N LEU A 276 14.61 3.31 11.69
CA LEU A 276 13.72 3.57 10.54
C LEU A 276 12.78 2.39 10.28
N PRO A 277 11.78 2.15 11.16
CA PRO A 277 10.78 1.14 10.90
C PRO A 277 9.94 1.52 9.68
N MET A 278 9.85 0.62 8.70
CA MET A 278 9.09 0.85 7.46
C MET A 278 7.65 0.34 7.55
N SER A 279 7.27 -0.25 8.68
CA SER A 279 5.94 -0.76 9.00
C SER A 279 5.80 -0.94 10.53
N PRO A 280 4.58 -1.04 11.07
CA PRO A 280 4.37 -1.30 12.49
C PRO A 280 5.03 -2.61 12.97
N GLY A 281 4.99 -3.66 12.14
CA GLY A 281 5.65 -4.94 12.44
C GLY A 281 7.19 -4.83 12.53
N ASP A 282 7.80 -3.89 11.81
CA ASP A 282 9.25 -3.71 11.80
C ASP A 282 9.80 -3.33 13.18
N ILE A 283 9.03 -2.67 14.06
CA ILE A 283 9.47 -2.30 15.42
C ILE A 283 9.81 -3.57 16.23
N ILE A 284 8.93 -4.57 16.18
CA ILE A 284 9.12 -5.85 16.87
C ILE A 284 10.30 -6.61 16.23
N LEU A 285 10.43 -6.57 14.91
CA LEU A 285 11.51 -7.24 14.20
C LEU A 285 12.87 -6.60 14.49
N ILE A 286 12.95 -5.28 14.62
CA ILE A 286 14.15 -4.56 15.08
C ILE A 286 14.53 -5.06 16.47
N GLY A 287 13.60 -5.06 17.43
CA GLY A 287 13.84 -5.56 18.79
C GLY A 287 14.34 -7.01 18.81
N LYS A 288 13.71 -7.91 18.05
CA LYS A 288 14.17 -9.30 17.90
C LYS A 288 15.54 -9.42 17.25
N GLY A 289 15.88 -8.53 16.31
CA GLY A 289 17.21 -8.48 15.70
C GLY A 289 18.29 -8.07 16.69
N LEU A 290 18.03 -7.02 17.48
CA LEU A 290 18.92 -6.54 18.53
C LEU A 290 19.21 -7.63 19.57
N LEU A 291 18.18 -8.38 19.99
CA LEU A 291 18.34 -9.52 20.89
C LEU A 291 19.22 -10.66 20.31
N ARG A 292 19.35 -10.75 18.98
CA ARG A 292 20.24 -11.69 18.29
C ARG A 292 21.62 -11.10 17.97
N GLY A 293 21.89 -9.85 18.37
CA GLY A 293 23.11 -9.14 18.03
C GLY A 293 23.16 -8.58 16.60
N SER A 294 22.03 -8.48 15.90
CA SER A 294 21.93 -7.87 14.56
C SER A 294 21.32 -6.47 14.66
N LEU A 295 22.16 -5.45 14.53
CA LEU A 295 21.75 -4.04 14.52
C LEU A 295 21.02 -3.66 13.22
N VAL A 296 21.46 -4.23 12.10
CA VAL A 296 20.88 -4.00 10.76
C VAL A 296 20.59 -5.35 10.13
N GLN A 297 19.34 -5.55 9.70
CA GLN A 297 18.87 -6.81 9.14
C GLN A 297 18.64 -6.68 7.63
N PHE A 298 19.18 -7.62 6.85
CA PHE A 298 19.01 -7.74 5.40
C PHE A 298 19.47 -9.11 4.86
N ASP A 299 18.52 -10.00 4.53
CA ASP A 299 18.75 -11.27 3.80
C ASP A 299 19.91 -12.16 4.30
N ARG A 300 20.25 -12.14 5.60
CA ARG A 300 21.23 -13.06 6.20
C ARG A 300 20.55 -14.23 6.91
N GLY A 301 20.96 -15.45 6.55
CA GLY A 301 20.59 -16.67 7.26
C GLY A 301 21.69 -17.24 8.16
N SER A 302 21.35 -18.06 9.14
CA SER A 302 22.35 -18.77 9.97
C SER A 302 22.71 -20.11 9.34
N ILE A 303 23.93 -20.22 8.76
CA ILE A 303 24.42 -21.47 8.17
C ILE A 303 24.48 -22.59 9.20
N SER A 304 24.97 -22.31 10.42
CA SER A 304 25.03 -23.31 11.48
C SER A 304 23.64 -23.86 11.84
N LYS A 305 22.59 -23.02 11.79
CA LYS A 305 21.24 -23.48 12.07
C LYS A 305 20.66 -24.28 10.91
N LEU A 306 20.95 -23.88 9.67
CA LEU A 306 20.60 -24.65 8.47
C LEU A 306 21.24 -26.04 8.51
N GLU A 307 22.53 -26.13 8.84
CA GLU A 307 23.24 -27.40 9.00
C GLU A 307 22.57 -28.29 10.05
N LYS A 308 22.25 -27.74 11.22
CA LYS A 308 21.53 -28.49 12.26
C LYS A 308 20.17 -29.01 11.77
N TYR A 309 19.44 -28.19 11.01
CA TYR A 309 18.16 -28.61 10.44
C TYR A 309 18.32 -29.73 9.40
N ILE A 310 19.32 -29.61 8.53
CA ILE A 310 19.66 -30.62 7.52
C ILE A 310 20.07 -31.93 8.19
N SER A 311 20.91 -31.89 9.23
CA SER A 311 21.30 -33.08 9.98
C SER A 311 20.10 -33.79 10.62
N ALA A 312 19.11 -33.03 11.10
CA ALA A 312 17.88 -33.61 11.64
C ALA A 312 16.97 -34.26 10.57
N HIS A 313 17.15 -33.92 9.29
CA HIS A 313 16.32 -34.40 8.17
C HIS A 313 17.18 -34.97 7.02
N GLN A 314 18.30 -35.62 7.35
CA GLN A 314 19.38 -35.93 6.40
C GLN A 314 18.92 -36.66 5.13
N GLN A 315 17.99 -37.60 5.25
CA GLN A 315 17.46 -38.35 4.11
C GLN A 315 16.83 -37.44 3.04
N GLU A 316 16.09 -36.41 3.48
CA GLU A 316 15.38 -35.47 2.60
C GLU A 316 16.31 -34.41 1.98
N PHE A 317 17.56 -34.28 2.39
CA PHE A 317 18.48 -33.24 1.90
C PHE A 317 19.76 -33.79 1.25
N SER A 318 19.88 -35.12 1.13
CA SER A 318 21.07 -35.81 0.62
C SER A 318 21.56 -35.28 -0.74
N ASP A 319 20.63 -34.97 -1.66
CA ASP A 319 20.92 -34.42 -2.99
C ASP A 319 21.35 -32.95 -2.99
N LEU A 320 21.15 -32.22 -1.88
CA LEU A 320 21.46 -30.79 -1.76
C LEU A 320 22.76 -30.51 -1.00
N MET A 321 23.47 -31.54 -0.51
CA MET A 321 24.74 -31.37 0.20
C MET A 321 25.82 -30.63 -0.61
N PRO A 322 25.99 -30.86 -1.93
CA PRO A 322 26.92 -30.06 -2.74
C PRO A 322 26.55 -28.58 -2.77
N LEU A 323 25.25 -28.26 -2.77
CA LEU A 323 24.77 -26.87 -2.73
C LEU A 323 25.01 -26.23 -1.36
N LEU A 324 25.05 -27.00 -0.28
CA LEU A 324 25.36 -26.48 1.05
C LEU A 324 26.80 -25.97 1.11
N GLU A 325 27.74 -26.71 0.52
CA GLU A 325 29.13 -26.27 0.41
C GLU A 325 29.28 -25.07 -0.52
N GLU A 326 28.57 -25.04 -1.65
CA GLU A 326 28.53 -23.85 -2.52
C GLU A 326 27.94 -22.63 -1.79
N LEU A 327 26.91 -22.84 -0.96
CA LEU A 327 26.28 -21.77 -0.16
C LEU A 327 27.27 -21.19 0.85
N LYS A 328 28.01 -22.02 1.59
CA LYS A 328 29.03 -21.57 2.54
C LYS A 328 30.06 -20.66 1.89
N ILE A 329 30.55 -21.04 0.72
CA ILE A 329 31.54 -20.26 -0.04
C ILE A 329 30.94 -18.91 -0.46
N ASN A 330 29.73 -18.92 -1.04
CA ASN A 330 29.09 -17.69 -1.51
C ASN A 330 28.70 -16.74 -0.38
N GLU A 331 28.23 -17.28 0.76
CA GLU A 331 27.92 -16.51 1.96
C GLU A 331 29.18 -15.90 2.60
N ASP A 332 30.29 -16.63 2.64
CA ASP A 332 31.56 -16.08 3.13
C ASP A 332 32.04 -14.94 2.22
N ILE A 333 31.95 -15.08 0.90
CA ILE A 333 32.28 -13.99 -0.03
C ILE A 333 31.32 -12.81 0.17
N TYR A 334 30.02 -13.07 0.28
CA TYR A 334 28.99 -12.03 0.45
C TYR A 334 29.19 -11.25 1.75
N ARG A 335 29.35 -11.91 2.90
CA ARG A 335 29.51 -11.23 4.21
C ARG A 335 30.81 -10.43 4.33
N ASN A 336 31.85 -10.86 3.60
CA ASN A 336 33.14 -10.18 3.57
C ASN A 336 33.27 -9.20 2.37
N SER A 337 32.19 -8.92 1.64
CA SER A 337 32.22 -8.05 0.45
C SER A 337 32.04 -6.56 0.74
N VAL A 338 31.60 -6.21 1.95
CA VAL A 338 31.30 -4.86 2.41
C VAL A 338 31.91 -4.60 3.78
N PRO A 339 32.16 -3.33 4.15
CA PRO A 339 32.68 -3.00 5.47
C PRO A 339 31.80 -3.54 6.58
N ASP A 340 30.48 -3.30 6.47
CA ASP A 340 29.48 -3.74 7.46
C ASP A 340 29.99 -3.60 8.89
N ILE A 341 30.12 -2.34 9.31
CA ILE A 341 30.66 -1.98 10.62
C ILE A 341 29.93 -2.73 11.73
N THR A 342 28.63 -2.97 11.56
CA THR A 342 27.81 -3.64 12.59
C THR A 342 28.23 -5.08 12.87
N HIS A 343 28.77 -5.83 11.89
CA HIS A 343 29.19 -7.23 12.09
C HIS A 343 30.70 -7.45 11.98
N ASN A 344 31.42 -6.56 11.29
CA ASN A 344 32.84 -6.72 10.99
C ASN A 344 33.74 -5.71 11.72
N PHE A 345 33.23 -4.85 12.60
CA PHE A 345 33.99 -3.75 13.24
C PHE A 345 35.44 -4.11 13.59
N PHE A 346 35.63 -5.11 14.46
CA PHE A 346 36.97 -5.52 14.88
C PHE A 346 37.79 -6.14 13.75
N LYS A 347 37.14 -6.93 12.86
CA LYS A 347 37.80 -7.58 11.72
C LYS A 347 38.37 -6.57 10.73
N LEU A 348 37.83 -5.36 10.64
CA LEU A 348 38.33 -4.31 9.75
C LEU A 348 39.76 -3.88 10.11
N PHE A 349 40.19 -4.03 11.36
CA PHE A 349 41.54 -3.62 11.79
C PHE A 349 42.62 -4.66 11.47
N TYR A 350 42.30 -5.95 11.37
CA TYR A 350 43.31 -7.02 11.27
C TYR A 350 43.07 -8.06 10.16
N SER A 351 41.84 -8.24 9.67
CA SER A 351 41.52 -9.35 8.76
C SER A 351 41.96 -9.06 7.32
N LYS A 352 43.09 -9.65 6.93
CA LYS A 352 43.57 -9.63 5.53
C LYS A 352 42.56 -10.23 4.55
N LYS A 353 41.87 -11.31 4.96
CA LYS A 353 40.84 -11.97 4.14
C LYS A 353 39.67 -11.03 3.85
N LEU A 354 39.19 -10.29 4.85
CA LEU A 354 38.11 -9.32 4.70
C LEU A 354 38.49 -8.23 3.69
N TRP A 355 39.65 -7.59 3.86
CA TRP A 355 40.14 -6.56 2.94
C TRP A 355 40.31 -7.06 1.50
N LYS A 356 40.91 -8.24 1.31
CA LYS A 356 41.07 -8.85 -0.02
C LYS A 356 39.70 -9.10 -0.68
N THR A 357 38.72 -9.55 0.09
CA THR A 357 37.37 -9.86 -0.41
C THR A 357 36.58 -8.59 -0.73
N MET A 358 36.63 -7.57 0.13
CA MET A 358 35.99 -6.26 -0.12
C MET A 358 36.52 -5.59 -1.40
N LEU A 359 37.85 -5.56 -1.57
CA LEU A 359 38.50 -4.93 -2.72
C LEU A 359 38.25 -5.67 -4.03
N SER A 360 38.26 -7.01 -4.00
CA SER A 360 37.95 -7.82 -5.19
C SER A 360 36.45 -7.74 -5.55
N SER A 361 35.56 -7.75 -4.56
CA SER A 361 34.11 -7.64 -4.77
C SER A 361 33.73 -6.25 -5.30
N SER A 362 34.34 -5.18 -4.78
CA SER A 362 34.12 -3.81 -5.27
C SER A 362 34.50 -3.67 -6.74
N ARG A 363 35.67 -4.19 -7.13
CA ARG A 363 36.12 -4.23 -8.53
C ARG A 363 35.13 -4.96 -9.43
N LYS A 364 34.69 -6.16 -9.04
CA LYS A 364 33.68 -6.93 -9.78
C LYS A 364 32.37 -6.15 -9.91
N GLY A 365 31.91 -5.50 -8.84
CA GLY A 365 30.71 -4.69 -8.84
C GLY A 365 30.80 -3.48 -9.78
N TRP A 366 31.95 -2.80 -9.85
CA TRP A 366 32.17 -1.69 -10.78
C TRP A 366 32.15 -2.15 -12.24
N LYS A 367 32.71 -3.33 -12.53
CA LYS A 367 32.64 -3.95 -13.87
C LYS A 367 31.18 -4.25 -14.24
N ILE A 368 30.44 -4.92 -13.37
CA ILE A 368 29.01 -5.24 -13.59
C ILE A 368 28.19 -3.96 -13.83
N GLN A 369 28.45 -2.90 -13.07
CA GLN A 369 27.74 -1.62 -13.24
C GLN A 369 28.21 -0.77 -14.43
N ASN A 370 29.11 -1.27 -15.29
CA ASN A 370 29.75 -0.52 -16.38
C ASN A 370 30.40 0.80 -15.92
N LEU A 371 30.96 0.82 -14.70
CA LEU A 371 31.74 1.95 -14.21
C LEU A 371 33.18 1.88 -14.71
N THR A 372 33.73 0.68 -14.86
CA THR A 372 35.09 0.46 -15.38
C THR A 372 35.05 -0.30 -16.70
N ASP A 373 35.94 0.03 -17.63
CA ASP A 373 36.15 -0.79 -18.82
C ASP A 373 37.05 -2.01 -18.53
N ARG A 374 37.17 -2.92 -19.49
CA ARG A 374 37.94 -4.17 -19.33
C ARG A 374 39.40 -3.89 -18.98
N ASN A 375 40.05 -3.00 -19.74
CA ASN A 375 41.46 -2.66 -19.57
C ASN A 375 41.73 -2.03 -18.20
N PHE A 376 40.86 -1.14 -17.73
CA PHE A 376 40.99 -0.51 -16.42
C PHE A 376 40.71 -1.49 -15.28
N SER A 377 39.74 -2.39 -15.47
CA SER A 377 39.46 -3.46 -14.49
C SER A 377 40.66 -4.39 -14.32
N GLU A 378 41.36 -4.74 -15.40
CA GLU A 378 42.61 -5.52 -15.36
C GLU A 378 43.75 -4.74 -14.66
N LYS A 379 43.84 -3.41 -14.85
CA LYS A 379 44.79 -2.56 -14.11
C LYS A 379 44.53 -2.56 -12.60
N LEU A 380 43.27 -2.44 -12.19
CA LEU A 380 42.85 -2.51 -10.78
C LEU A 380 43.11 -3.89 -10.17
N GLU A 381 43.13 -4.95 -10.97
CA GLU A 381 43.45 -6.29 -10.51
C GLU A 381 44.94 -6.46 -10.21
N LYS A 382 45.80 -5.89 -11.05
CA LYS A 382 47.26 -5.97 -10.89
C LYS A 382 47.82 -5.00 -9.82
N ASN A 383 47.13 -3.90 -9.54
CA ASN A 383 47.63 -2.86 -8.63
C ASN A 383 46.73 -2.69 -7.39
N PHE A 384 47.21 -3.16 -6.24
CA PHE A 384 46.52 -3.08 -4.96
C PHE A 384 46.24 -1.65 -4.52
N PHE A 385 47.24 -0.76 -4.58
CA PHE A 385 47.12 0.62 -4.10
C PHE A 385 46.07 1.39 -4.91
N LEU A 386 46.07 1.23 -6.23
CA LEU A 386 45.08 1.85 -7.09
C LEU A 386 43.66 1.35 -6.80
N ASN A 387 43.50 0.04 -6.57
CA ASN A 387 42.21 -0.53 -6.19
C ASN A 387 41.71 0.00 -4.84
N PHE A 388 42.61 0.11 -3.87
CA PHE A 388 42.31 0.68 -2.55
C PHE A 388 41.89 2.15 -2.64
N LEU A 389 42.59 2.97 -3.44
CA LEU A 389 42.21 4.36 -3.67
C LEU A 389 40.80 4.49 -4.28
N PHE A 390 40.49 3.68 -5.30
CA PHE A 390 39.16 3.67 -5.91
C PHE A 390 38.08 3.17 -4.94
N PHE A 391 38.43 2.24 -4.05
CA PHE A 391 37.56 1.80 -2.98
C PHE A 391 37.22 2.96 -2.04
N LEU A 392 38.21 3.76 -1.61
CA LEU A 392 37.97 4.97 -0.81
C LEU A 392 37.08 5.99 -1.54
N ILE A 393 37.34 6.24 -2.83
CA ILE A 393 36.52 7.14 -3.66
C ILE A 393 35.05 6.66 -3.68
N SER A 394 34.81 5.35 -3.64
CA SER A 394 33.46 4.79 -3.69
C SER A 394 32.58 5.14 -2.48
N PHE A 395 33.18 5.55 -1.35
CA PHE A 395 32.45 6.00 -0.16
C PHE A 395 31.89 7.41 -0.29
N ILE A 396 32.43 8.23 -1.20
CA ILE A 396 31.94 9.59 -1.40
C ILE A 396 30.50 9.51 -1.95
N PRO A 397 29.49 9.95 -1.18
CA PRO A 397 28.11 9.82 -1.61
C PRO A 397 27.88 10.53 -2.94
N ILE A 398 27.16 9.87 -3.85
CA ILE A 398 26.79 10.38 -5.19
C ILE A 398 27.98 10.59 -6.14
N LEU A 399 28.97 11.40 -5.75
CA LEU A 399 30.13 11.76 -6.57
C LEU A 399 31.09 10.59 -6.77
N GLY A 400 31.24 9.69 -5.80
CA GLY A 400 32.20 8.58 -5.88
C GLY A 400 32.00 7.72 -7.13
N LYS A 401 30.76 7.31 -7.42
CA LYS A 401 30.44 6.52 -8.63
C LYS A 401 30.68 7.29 -9.92
N ALA A 402 30.40 8.59 -9.94
CA ALA A 402 30.65 9.44 -11.09
C ALA A 402 32.16 9.57 -11.36
N SER A 403 32.96 9.77 -10.32
CA SER A 403 34.43 9.84 -10.39
C SER A 403 35.04 8.52 -10.86
N ILE A 404 34.60 7.39 -10.29
CA ILE A 404 35.04 6.06 -10.73
C ILE A 404 34.72 5.84 -12.20
N LYS A 405 33.50 6.21 -12.64
CA LYS A 405 33.11 6.07 -14.04
C LYS A 405 33.91 6.97 -14.98
N PHE A 406 34.19 8.21 -14.56
CA PHE A 406 34.96 9.16 -15.36
C PHE A 406 36.41 8.71 -15.54
N LEU A 407 37.05 8.21 -14.49
CA LEU A 407 38.45 7.76 -14.52
C LEU A 407 38.59 6.36 -15.13
N GLY A 408 37.67 5.45 -14.84
CA GLY A 408 37.77 4.03 -15.14
C GLY A 408 37.13 3.57 -16.45
N ASN A 409 36.30 4.40 -17.10
CA ASN A 409 35.68 4.07 -18.39
C ASN A 409 36.20 5.01 -19.49
N GLY A 410 37.10 4.50 -20.32
CA GLY A 410 37.74 5.27 -21.39
C GLY A 410 36.74 5.85 -22.39
N ASN A 411 35.69 5.10 -22.74
CA ASN A 411 34.66 5.56 -23.68
C ASN A 411 33.81 6.69 -23.10
N PHE A 412 33.45 6.58 -21.81
CA PHE A 412 32.73 7.62 -21.10
C PHE A 412 33.55 8.91 -21.02
N ARG A 413 34.82 8.81 -20.67
CA ARG A 413 35.74 9.97 -20.63
C ARG A 413 35.87 10.62 -22.01
N LYS A 414 36.15 9.83 -23.05
CA LYS A 414 36.23 10.31 -24.44
C LYS A 414 34.93 10.96 -24.90
N HIS A 415 33.76 10.46 -24.47
CA HIS A 415 32.47 11.06 -24.79
C HIS A 415 32.37 12.51 -24.31
N TYR A 416 32.68 12.79 -23.04
CA TYR A 416 32.60 14.15 -22.50
C TYR A 416 33.68 15.08 -23.08
N PHE A 417 34.91 14.59 -23.27
CA PHE A 417 35.93 15.40 -23.94
C PHE A 417 35.53 15.76 -25.38
N LYS A 418 34.97 14.80 -26.13
CA LYS A 418 34.52 15.04 -27.51
C LYS A 418 33.30 15.96 -27.58
N MET A 419 32.45 15.99 -26.55
CA MET A 419 31.37 16.97 -26.44
C MET A 419 31.90 18.39 -26.29
N LEU A 420 33.02 18.58 -25.59
CA LEU A 420 33.65 19.90 -25.44
C LEU A 420 34.49 20.29 -26.67
N SER A 421 35.16 19.32 -27.31
CA SER A 421 36.09 19.60 -28.41
C SER A 421 35.45 19.62 -29.81
N SER A 422 34.26 19.04 -30.00
CA SER A 422 33.62 18.94 -31.32
C SER A 422 32.16 19.36 -31.29
N TRP A 423 31.85 20.46 -31.95
CA TRP A 423 30.48 20.97 -32.09
C TRP A 423 29.53 19.97 -32.78
N LYS A 424 30.01 19.26 -33.82
CA LYS A 424 29.25 18.20 -34.50
C LYS A 424 28.87 17.10 -33.52
N TYR A 425 29.81 16.68 -32.68
CA TYR A 425 29.58 15.65 -31.68
C TYR A 425 28.69 16.13 -30.52
N LEU A 426 28.83 17.39 -30.09
CA LEU A 426 27.95 17.99 -29.09
C LEU A 426 26.49 17.97 -29.57
N LYS A 427 26.25 18.39 -30.83
CA LYS A 427 24.92 18.31 -31.46
C LYS A 427 24.38 16.88 -31.50
N ALA A 428 25.21 15.91 -31.89
CA ALA A 428 24.83 14.50 -31.88
C ALA A 428 24.50 13.99 -30.46
N SER A 429 25.31 14.37 -29.46
CA SER A 429 25.11 14.01 -28.06
C SER A 429 23.81 14.59 -27.48
N VAL A 430 23.49 15.85 -27.80
CA VAL A 430 22.21 16.47 -27.45
C VAL A 430 21.07 15.68 -28.08
N ARG A 431 21.10 15.41 -29.40
CA ARG A 431 20.06 14.63 -30.09
C ARG A 431 19.85 13.23 -29.48
N GLY A 432 20.93 12.49 -29.24
CA GLY A 432 20.82 11.17 -28.58
C GLY A 432 20.26 11.28 -27.16
N ASN A 433 20.69 12.28 -26.38
CA ASN A 433 20.16 12.50 -25.03
C ASN A 433 18.66 12.89 -25.03
N LEU A 434 18.20 13.65 -26.04
CA LEU A 434 16.77 13.94 -26.22
C LEU A 434 15.97 12.67 -26.49
N ALA A 435 16.44 11.80 -27.39
CA ALA A 435 15.80 10.52 -27.68
C ALA A 435 15.75 9.62 -26.43
N GLU A 436 16.86 9.48 -25.71
CA GLU A 436 16.95 8.71 -24.46
C GLU A 436 15.96 9.22 -23.40
N ARG A 437 15.86 10.54 -23.21
CA ARG A 437 14.92 11.15 -22.26
C ARG A 437 13.47 11.00 -22.69
N ALA A 438 13.17 11.14 -23.98
CA ALA A 438 11.84 10.93 -24.53
C ALA A 438 11.38 9.49 -24.30
N ILE A 439 12.25 8.48 -24.48
CA ILE A 439 11.95 7.08 -24.14
C ILE A 439 11.57 6.95 -22.67
N ILE A 440 12.37 7.51 -21.76
CA ILE A 440 12.11 7.42 -20.30
C ILE A 440 10.76 8.05 -19.94
N TRP A 441 10.46 9.23 -20.48
CA TRP A 441 9.19 9.91 -20.21
C TRP A 441 7.99 9.18 -20.83
N HIS A 442 8.15 8.63 -22.04
CA HIS A 442 7.09 7.88 -22.71
C HIS A 442 6.78 6.57 -21.98
N ARG A 443 7.82 5.79 -21.61
CA ARG A 443 7.69 4.57 -20.79
C ARG A 443 7.00 4.81 -19.44
N ALA A 444 7.24 5.98 -18.85
CA ALA A 444 6.62 6.41 -17.59
C ALA A 444 5.19 6.95 -17.76
N GLY A 445 4.65 7.00 -18.99
CA GLY A 445 3.32 7.55 -19.29
C GLY A 445 3.23 9.07 -19.11
N ARG A 446 4.36 9.79 -19.06
CA ARG A 446 4.39 11.25 -18.90
C ARG A 446 4.03 11.98 -20.19
N ILE A 447 4.36 11.38 -21.35
CA ILE A 447 4.15 11.94 -22.68
C ILE A 447 3.56 10.90 -23.63
N ASN A 448 2.77 11.34 -24.62
CA ASN A 448 2.25 10.48 -25.70
C ASN A 448 3.29 10.29 -26.82
N GLU A 449 2.95 9.48 -27.82
CA GLU A 449 3.82 9.12 -28.95
C GLU A 449 4.26 10.35 -29.74
N ASN A 450 3.30 11.18 -30.16
CA ASN A 450 3.57 12.42 -30.91
C ASN A 450 4.49 13.38 -30.13
N SER A 451 4.29 13.55 -28.82
CA SER A 451 5.17 14.39 -28.01
C SER A 451 6.56 13.77 -27.85
N ALA A 452 6.67 12.44 -27.73
CA ALA A 452 7.97 11.76 -27.66
C ALA A 452 8.80 12.00 -28.93
N GLU A 453 8.18 11.88 -30.11
CA GLU A 453 8.85 12.20 -31.37
C GLU A 453 9.24 13.68 -31.47
N ASN A 454 8.33 14.57 -31.11
CA ASN A 454 8.55 16.01 -31.14
C ASN A 454 9.70 16.45 -30.20
N ILE A 455 9.76 15.90 -28.99
CA ILE A 455 10.81 16.18 -28.01
C ILE A 455 12.16 15.65 -28.51
N SER A 456 12.18 14.48 -29.15
CA SER A 456 13.41 13.91 -29.71
C SER A 456 14.00 14.78 -30.84
N ASN A 457 13.16 15.56 -31.53
CA ASN A 457 13.55 16.40 -32.66
C ASN A 457 13.80 17.88 -32.28
N SER A 458 13.41 18.34 -31.09
CA SER A 458 13.48 19.76 -30.71
C SER A 458 13.94 19.97 -29.27
N VAL A 459 15.07 20.68 -29.12
CA VAL A 459 15.63 21.08 -27.82
C VAL A 459 14.69 22.01 -27.07
N ILE A 460 14.02 22.93 -27.75
CA ILE A 460 13.10 23.90 -27.12
C ILE A 460 11.92 23.15 -26.48
N LYS A 461 11.31 22.21 -27.20
CA LYS A 461 10.22 21.38 -26.67
C LYS A 461 10.69 20.58 -25.45
N PHE A 462 11.90 20.03 -25.48
CA PHE A 462 12.47 19.35 -24.31
C PHE A 462 12.62 20.27 -23.10
N ILE A 463 13.16 21.48 -23.28
CA ILE A 463 13.32 22.46 -22.18
C ILE A 463 11.97 22.84 -21.58
N LEU A 464 10.93 23.01 -22.39
CA LEU A 464 9.58 23.29 -21.91
C LEU A 464 9.01 22.16 -21.02
N HIS A 465 9.33 20.90 -21.32
CA HIS A 465 8.92 19.75 -20.49
C HIS A 465 9.76 19.58 -19.22
N LEU A 466 10.99 20.11 -19.19
CA LEU A 466 11.95 19.83 -18.12
C LEU A 466 11.47 20.28 -16.72
N PRO A 467 10.91 21.49 -16.50
CA PRO A 467 10.37 21.89 -15.20
C PRO A 467 9.24 20.97 -14.71
N PHE A 468 8.35 20.56 -15.63
CA PHE A 468 7.23 19.67 -15.30
C PHE A 468 7.67 18.24 -15.00
N SER A 469 8.89 17.84 -15.39
CA SER A 469 9.43 16.51 -15.10
C SER A 469 9.61 16.25 -13.60
N LEU A 470 9.72 17.30 -12.78
CA LEU A 470 9.77 17.22 -11.31
C LEU A 470 8.40 16.88 -10.70
N LEU A 471 7.30 17.16 -11.40
CA LEU A 471 5.96 16.87 -10.94
C LEU A 471 5.64 15.36 -11.04
N PRO A 472 4.70 14.87 -10.21
CA PRO A 472 4.08 13.55 -10.39
C PRO A 472 3.60 13.34 -11.84
N VAL A 473 3.63 12.08 -12.30
CA VAL A 473 3.34 11.72 -13.70
C VAL A 473 2.02 12.32 -14.20
N GLY A 474 0.96 12.24 -13.39
CA GLY A 474 -0.35 12.77 -13.74
C GLY A 474 -0.37 14.29 -13.96
N LEU A 475 0.37 15.05 -13.15
CA LEU A 475 0.46 16.52 -13.29
C LEU A 475 1.34 16.91 -14.47
N HIS A 476 2.46 16.21 -14.69
CA HIS A 476 3.27 16.42 -15.89
C HIS A 476 2.42 16.21 -17.15
N LYS A 477 1.69 15.09 -17.24
CA LYS A 477 0.79 14.82 -18.38
C LYS A 477 -0.33 15.86 -18.50
N PHE A 478 -0.88 16.33 -17.37
CA PHE A 478 -1.93 17.35 -17.35
C PHE A 478 -1.49 18.68 -17.96
N PHE A 479 -0.29 19.17 -17.66
CA PHE A 479 0.18 20.45 -18.20
C PHE A 479 0.77 20.37 -19.61
N THR A 480 1.14 19.17 -20.06
CA THR A 480 1.88 19.01 -21.33
C THR A 480 1.09 18.35 -22.45
N ASN A 481 0.00 17.66 -22.14
CA ASN A 481 -0.85 17.03 -23.15
C ASN A 481 -2.25 17.68 -23.13
N LYS A 482 -2.59 18.36 -24.23
CA LYS A 482 -3.87 19.07 -24.41
C LYS A 482 -5.07 18.13 -24.43
N GLU A 483 -4.96 16.94 -25.03
CA GLU A 483 -6.04 15.94 -25.05
C GLU A 483 -6.27 15.42 -23.64
N TYR A 484 -5.20 15.01 -22.94
CA TYR A 484 -5.32 14.54 -21.56
C TYR A 484 -5.85 15.64 -20.62
N PHE A 485 -5.43 16.89 -20.80
CA PHE A 485 -5.98 18.03 -20.07
C PHE A 485 -7.49 18.17 -20.30
N LYS A 486 -7.93 18.16 -21.56
CA LYS A 486 -9.34 18.22 -21.93
C LYS A 486 -10.13 17.03 -21.39
N ASP A 487 -9.60 15.82 -21.52
CA ASP A 487 -10.24 14.59 -21.02
C ASP A 487 -10.34 14.58 -19.51
N ARG A 488 -9.33 15.08 -18.78
CA ARG A 488 -9.38 15.19 -17.33
C ARG A 488 -10.34 16.28 -16.88
N LEU A 489 -10.38 17.43 -17.54
CA LEU A 489 -11.40 18.45 -17.27
C LEU A 489 -12.80 17.94 -17.61
N PHE A 490 -12.96 17.24 -18.73
CA PHE A 490 -14.21 16.59 -19.11
C PHE A 490 -14.60 15.56 -18.06
N PHE A 491 -13.69 14.70 -17.62
CA PHE A 491 -13.93 13.69 -16.59
C PHE A 491 -14.32 14.32 -15.24
N ILE A 492 -13.72 15.45 -14.87
CA ILE A 492 -13.99 16.13 -13.59
C ILE A 492 -15.28 16.95 -13.64
N PHE A 493 -15.53 17.67 -14.74
CA PHE A 493 -16.60 18.68 -14.83
C PHE A 493 -17.79 18.23 -15.68
N VAL A 494 -17.59 17.52 -16.78
CA VAL A 494 -18.64 17.22 -17.77
C VAL A 494 -19.21 15.81 -17.61
N ARG A 495 -18.35 14.80 -17.41
CA ARG A 495 -18.75 13.40 -17.23
C ARG A 495 -19.73 13.22 -16.07
N PRO A 496 -19.56 13.85 -14.89
CA PRO A 496 -20.52 13.70 -13.81
C PRO A 496 -21.89 14.34 -14.13
N ILE A 497 -21.89 15.45 -14.87
CA ILE A 497 -23.12 16.11 -15.34
C ILE A 497 -23.82 15.21 -16.37
N LYS A 498 -23.10 14.68 -17.36
CA LYS A 498 -23.66 13.75 -18.34
C LYS A 498 -24.17 12.46 -17.70
N LEU A 499 -23.40 11.87 -16.79
CA LEU A 499 -23.84 10.71 -16.00
C LEU A 499 -25.11 11.03 -15.18
N TYR A 500 -25.32 12.27 -14.74
CA TYR A 500 -26.55 12.64 -14.03
C TYR A 500 -27.79 12.68 -14.94
N PHE A 501 -27.64 13.09 -16.20
CA PHE A 501 -28.76 13.30 -17.13
C PHE A 501 -29.00 12.13 -18.10
N ASP A 502 -27.96 11.37 -18.50
CA ASP A 502 -28.06 10.31 -19.49
C ASP A 502 -28.09 8.91 -18.83
N ALA A 503 -29.19 8.17 -19.04
CA ALA A 503 -29.34 6.81 -18.53
C ALA A 503 -28.49 5.77 -19.26
N LYS A 504 -28.39 5.89 -20.59
CA LYS A 504 -27.63 4.95 -21.41
C LYS A 504 -26.13 5.05 -21.09
N MET A 505 -25.63 6.28 -20.93
CA MET A 505 -24.23 6.51 -20.54
C MET A 505 -23.90 5.94 -19.15
N ARG A 506 -24.85 5.91 -18.21
CA ARG A 506 -24.67 5.28 -16.89
C ARG A 506 -24.58 3.76 -16.98
N GLU A 507 -25.42 3.16 -17.84
CA GLU A 507 -25.38 1.71 -18.09
C GLU A 507 -24.07 1.31 -18.74
N GLU A 508 -23.65 2.01 -19.79
CA GLU A 508 -22.36 1.80 -20.47
C GLU A 508 -21.20 1.96 -19.50
N TRP A 509 -21.23 3.00 -18.64
CA TRP A 509 -20.19 3.20 -17.63
C TRP A 509 -20.10 2.04 -16.63
N LEU A 510 -21.24 1.53 -16.15
CA LEU A 510 -21.23 0.37 -15.25
C LEU A 510 -20.80 -0.91 -15.97
N LEU A 511 -21.16 -1.09 -17.24
CA LEU A 511 -20.72 -2.22 -18.07
C LEU A 511 -19.20 -2.19 -18.30
N GLU A 512 -18.63 -1.01 -18.60
CA GLU A 512 -17.17 -0.82 -18.69
C GLU A 512 -16.49 -1.18 -17.37
N MET A 513 -17.03 -0.72 -16.24
CA MET A 513 -16.49 -1.09 -14.92
C MET A 513 -16.57 -2.59 -14.67
N LEU A 514 -17.66 -3.26 -15.06
CA LEU A 514 -17.80 -4.71 -14.92
C LEU A 514 -16.78 -5.46 -15.78
N GLU A 515 -16.56 -5.03 -17.02
CA GLU A 515 -15.53 -5.61 -17.90
C GLU A 515 -14.13 -5.40 -17.33
N GLU A 516 -13.82 -4.21 -16.82
CA GLU A 516 -12.55 -3.94 -16.15
C GLU A 516 -12.41 -4.79 -14.87
N GLY A 517 -13.50 -4.95 -14.11
CA GLY A 517 -13.60 -5.81 -12.93
C GLY A 517 -13.34 -7.28 -13.24
N LYS A 518 -13.91 -7.79 -14.34
CA LYS A 518 -13.65 -9.13 -14.86
C LYS A 518 -12.20 -9.32 -15.27
N LYS A 519 -11.65 -8.38 -16.07
CA LYS A 519 -10.23 -8.40 -16.46
C LYS A 519 -9.29 -8.37 -15.25
N LYS A 520 -9.71 -7.69 -14.18
CA LYS A 520 -8.97 -7.64 -12.93
C LYS A 520 -9.27 -8.85 -12.01
N HIS A 521 -10.14 -9.80 -12.36
CA HIS A 521 -10.57 -10.91 -11.48
C HIS A 521 -11.15 -10.43 -10.13
N MET A 522 -11.89 -9.32 -10.15
CA MET A 522 -12.56 -8.75 -8.96
C MET A 522 -13.99 -9.26 -8.78
N LEU A 523 -14.49 -10.00 -9.76
CA LEU A 523 -15.87 -10.42 -9.88
C LEU A 523 -15.92 -11.83 -10.47
N SER A 524 -16.77 -12.71 -9.94
CA SER A 524 -17.07 -13.99 -10.58
C SER A 524 -17.95 -13.76 -11.82
N GLU A 525 -17.97 -14.74 -12.73
CA GLU A 525 -18.79 -14.65 -13.93
C GLU A 525 -20.30 -14.60 -13.56
N ASP A 526 -20.70 -15.35 -12.52
CA ASP A 526 -22.06 -15.37 -11.99
C ASP A 526 -22.48 -14.03 -11.37
N ASP A 527 -21.61 -13.39 -10.60
CA ASP A 527 -21.87 -12.06 -10.04
C ASP A 527 -22.00 -11.02 -11.17
N ALA A 528 -21.21 -11.15 -12.24
CA ALA A 528 -21.29 -10.28 -13.41
C ALA A 528 -22.62 -10.40 -14.15
N GLN A 529 -23.08 -11.63 -14.36
CA GLN A 529 -24.36 -11.90 -15.01
C GLN A 529 -25.52 -11.38 -14.14
N THR A 530 -25.43 -11.56 -12.82
CA THR A 530 -26.41 -11.03 -11.87
C THR A 530 -26.51 -9.51 -11.98
N ILE A 531 -25.37 -8.79 -11.97
CA ILE A 531 -25.37 -7.33 -12.09
C ILE A 531 -25.90 -6.88 -13.46
N ARG A 532 -25.55 -7.60 -14.55
CA ARG A 532 -26.07 -7.33 -15.90
C ARG A 532 -27.57 -7.48 -16.01
N SER A 533 -28.15 -8.50 -15.38
CA SER A 533 -29.60 -8.72 -15.39
C SER A 533 -30.36 -7.61 -14.66
N GLN A 534 -29.75 -7.01 -13.63
CA GLN A 534 -30.36 -6.00 -12.77
C GLN A 534 -30.12 -4.56 -13.25
N LEU A 535 -29.27 -4.36 -14.26
CA LEU A 535 -28.76 -3.05 -14.71
C LEU A 535 -29.87 -2.06 -15.13
N LYS A 536 -30.97 -2.59 -15.68
CA LYS A 536 -32.15 -1.82 -16.09
C LYS A 536 -33.09 -1.48 -14.93
N GLU A 537 -32.83 -1.97 -13.72
CA GLU A 537 -33.69 -1.68 -12.57
C GLU A 537 -33.64 -0.19 -12.21
N PRO A 538 -34.80 0.47 -11.99
CA PRO A 538 -34.87 1.89 -11.70
C PRO A 538 -34.01 2.35 -10.51
N PHE A 539 -33.80 1.47 -9.51
CA PHE A 539 -32.99 1.81 -8.34
C PHE A 539 -31.49 1.92 -8.64
N ILE A 540 -30.96 1.08 -9.54
CA ILE A 540 -29.54 1.14 -9.94
C ILE A 540 -29.27 2.45 -10.67
N GLN A 541 -30.19 2.88 -11.54
CA GLN A 541 -30.11 4.17 -12.22
C GLN A 541 -30.10 5.35 -11.24
N LYS A 542 -30.95 5.31 -10.21
CA LYS A 542 -30.97 6.30 -9.12
C LYS A 542 -29.66 6.30 -8.34
N TYR A 543 -29.13 5.13 -8.01
CA TYR A 543 -27.86 4.98 -7.31
C TYR A 543 -26.71 5.61 -8.10
N LEU A 544 -26.58 5.27 -9.39
CA LEU A 544 -25.51 5.79 -10.25
C LEU A 544 -25.60 7.32 -10.39
N LYS A 545 -26.82 7.87 -10.47
CA LYS A 545 -27.08 9.31 -10.47
C LYS A 545 -26.63 9.97 -9.16
N SER A 546 -26.99 9.40 -8.02
CA SER A 546 -26.58 9.90 -6.71
C SER A 546 -25.08 9.80 -6.49
N LEU A 547 -24.44 8.71 -6.92
CA LEU A 547 -23.00 8.51 -6.88
C LEU A 547 -22.28 9.62 -7.67
N ALA A 548 -22.76 9.94 -8.88
CA ALA A 548 -22.21 11.03 -9.69
C ALA A 548 -22.30 12.39 -8.96
N VAL A 549 -23.44 12.72 -8.35
CA VAL A 549 -23.58 13.94 -7.54
C VAL A 549 -22.60 13.95 -6.36
N HIS A 550 -22.44 12.82 -5.68
CA HIS A 550 -21.55 12.71 -4.52
C HIS A 550 -20.09 12.95 -4.92
N VAL A 551 -19.67 12.44 -6.08
CA VAL A 551 -18.34 12.73 -6.66
C VAL A 551 -18.18 14.22 -6.98
N CYS A 552 -19.20 14.87 -7.55
CA CYS A 552 -19.18 16.32 -7.80
C CYS A 552 -19.03 17.16 -6.53
N THR A 553 -19.50 16.66 -5.38
CA THR A 553 -19.41 17.40 -4.11
C THR A 553 -18.03 17.31 -3.44
N LEU A 554 -17.16 16.38 -3.85
CA LEU A 554 -15.83 16.20 -3.26
C LEU A 554 -14.95 17.47 -3.29
N PRO A 555 -14.82 18.20 -4.42
CA PRO A 555 -14.00 19.41 -4.46
C PRO A 555 -14.63 20.62 -3.76
N VAL A 556 -15.95 20.61 -3.50
CA VAL A 556 -16.69 21.78 -2.99
C VAL A 556 -16.11 22.31 -1.69
N THR A 557 -15.70 21.42 -0.78
CA THR A 557 -15.05 21.84 0.47
C THR A 557 -13.72 22.52 0.23
N GLN A 558 -12.90 22.02 -0.70
CA GLN A 558 -11.59 22.62 -0.99
C GLN A 558 -11.73 23.98 -1.65
N VAL A 559 -12.67 24.10 -2.59
CA VAL A 559 -13.00 25.38 -3.24
C VAL A 559 -13.51 26.37 -2.21
N ALA A 560 -14.46 25.98 -1.36
CA ALA A 560 -14.99 26.85 -0.30
C ALA A 560 -13.90 27.26 0.71
N SER A 561 -13.06 26.33 1.16
CA SER A 561 -12.00 26.65 2.14
C SER A 561 -10.94 27.58 1.57
N VAL A 562 -10.53 27.37 0.31
CA VAL A 562 -9.57 28.26 -0.36
C VAL A 562 -10.18 29.63 -0.61
N LEU A 563 -11.43 29.69 -1.07
CA LEU A 563 -12.11 30.95 -1.34
C LEU A 563 -12.32 31.77 -0.07
N ILE A 564 -12.75 31.14 1.04
CA ILE A 564 -12.87 31.81 2.34
C ILE A 564 -11.51 32.27 2.85
N ALA A 565 -10.47 31.44 2.71
CA ALA A 565 -9.10 31.83 3.09
C ALA A 565 -8.59 33.02 2.27
N LEU A 566 -8.83 33.03 0.95
CA LEU A 566 -8.47 34.15 0.08
C LEU A 566 -9.25 35.41 0.42
N ILE A 567 -10.56 35.32 0.60
CA ILE A 567 -11.39 36.45 1.04
C ILE A 567 -10.82 37.01 2.34
N TYR A 568 -10.56 36.17 3.34
CA TYR A 568 -9.99 36.60 4.61
C TYR A 568 -8.64 37.35 4.44
N VAL A 569 -7.73 36.83 3.61
CA VAL A 569 -6.43 37.48 3.35
C VAL A 569 -6.59 38.81 2.60
N PHE A 570 -7.58 38.92 1.71
CA PHE A 570 -7.81 40.14 0.93
C PHE A 570 -8.63 41.20 1.67
N THR A 571 -9.54 40.82 2.57
CA THR A 571 -10.38 41.76 3.34
C THR A 571 -9.70 42.29 4.59
N HIS A 572 -8.51 41.78 4.96
CA HIS A 572 -7.74 42.25 6.11
C HIS A 572 -6.35 42.79 5.69
N PRO A 573 -6.29 43.86 4.88
CA PRO A 573 -5.02 44.46 4.43
C PRO A 573 -4.23 45.11 5.58
N GLU A 574 -4.87 45.39 6.72
CA GLU A 574 -4.28 46.00 7.92
C GLU A 574 -3.34 45.07 8.70
N MET A 575 -3.38 43.76 8.43
CA MET A 575 -2.50 42.78 9.08
C MET A 575 -1.20 42.54 8.31
N PRO A 576 -0.07 42.27 8.99
CA PRO A 576 1.15 41.82 8.34
C PRO A 576 0.90 40.59 7.46
N ARG A 577 1.38 40.61 6.21
CA ARG A 577 1.09 39.58 5.19
C ARG A 577 1.42 38.15 5.67
N ALA A 578 2.50 37.98 6.42
CA ALA A 578 2.87 36.68 6.99
C ALA A 578 1.80 36.14 7.96
N GLN A 579 1.20 37.00 8.78
CA GLN A 579 0.16 36.64 9.73
C GLN A 579 -1.17 36.36 9.03
N ALA A 580 -1.57 37.19 8.07
CA ALA A 580 -2.79 37.00 7.29
C ALA A 580 -2.76 35.66 6.51
N TRP A 581 -1.64 35.36 5.82
CA TRP A 581 -1.44 34.07 5.16
C TRP A 581 -1.38 32.90 6.16
N GLY A 582 -0.79 33.10 7.33
CA GLY A 582 -0.79 32.11 8.42
C GLY A 582 -2.21 31.74 8.87
N ILE A 583 -3.08 32.73 9.06
CA ILE A 583 -4.50 32.51 9.38
C ILE A 583 -5.25 31.87 8.20
N GLY A 584 -4.97 32.29 6.96
CA GLY A 584 -5.52 31.66 5.76
C GLY A 584 -5.20 30.17 5.67
N VAL A 585 -3.95 29.78 5.97
CA VAL A 585 -3.55 28.37 6.09
C VAL A 585 -4.29 27.67 7.25
N GLY A 586 -4.45 28.36 8.38
CA GLY A 586 -5.24 27.89 9.52
C GLY A 586 -6.70 27.60 9.17
N ILE A 587 -7.34 28.46 8.37
CA ILE A 587 -8.71 28.25 7.85
C ILE A 587 -8.76 26.98 7.00
N ILE A 588 -7.83 26.81 6.06
CA ILE A 588 -7.76 25.60 5.23
C ILE A 588 -7.60 24.35 6.11
N ALA A 589 -6.71 24.40 7.11
CA ALA A 589 -6.47 23.30 8.04
C ALA A 589 -7.72 22.99 8.89
N LEU A 590 -8.44 24.01 9.37
CA LEU A 590 -9.67 23.84 10.14
C LEU A 590 -10.75 23.10 9.33
N PHE A 591 -10.98 23.51 8.08
CA PHE A 591 -11.89 22.81 7.17
C PHE A 591 -11.42 21.37 6.86
N GLN A 592 -10.15 21.03 7.10
CA GLN A 592 -9.69 19.65 6.99
C GLN A 592 -10.15 18.75 8.13
N ILE A 593 -10.40 19.28 9.33
CA ILE A 593 -10.65 18.53 10.56
C ILE A 593 -12.15 18.49 10.92
N ILE A 594 -12.95 19.47 10.47
CA ILE A 594 -14.38 19.52 10.80
C ILE A 594 -15.13 18.33 10.15
N PRO A 595 -15.98 17.60 10.91
CA PRO A 595 -16.70 16.42 10.41
C PRO A 595 -17.80 16.77 9.40
N ILE A 596 -18.35 17.99 9.48
CA ILE A 596 -19.36 18.54 8.55
C ILE A 596 -18.72 19.69 7.78
N SER A 597 -18.61 19.54 6.47
CA SER A 597 -18.02 20.50 5.56
C SER A 597 -19.04 20.99 4.51
N PRO A 598 -18.76 22.09 3.79
CA PRO A 598 -19.63 22.60 2.72
C PRO A 598 -20.03 21.53 1.69
N GLY A 599 -19.08 20.72 1.21
CA GLY A 599 -19.38 19.60 0.31
C GLY A 599 -20.28 18.53 0.92
N SER A 600 -20.07 18.19 2.20
CA SER A 600 -20.94 17.23 2.90
C SER A 600 -22.34 17.78 3.17
N LEU A 601 -22.50 19.09 3.36
CA LEU A 601 -23.79 19.75 3.49
C LEU A 601 -24.56 19.68 2.16
N VAL A 602 -23.93 20.08 1.05
CA VAL A 602 -24.53 20.00 -0.29
C VAL A 602 -24.98 18.57 -0.59
N ARG A 603 -24.14 17.59 -0.27
CA ARG A 603 -24.44 16.16 -0.45
C ARG A 603 -25.60 15.69 0.44
N GLY A 604 -25.56 15.99 1.74
CA GLY A 604 -26.62 15.62 2.68
C GLY A 604 -27.97 16.25 2.32
N LEU A 605 -27.98 17.53 1.94
CA LEU A 605 -29.16 18.24 1.46
C LEU A 605 -29.70 17.64 0.15
N TYR A 606 -28.83 17.20 -0.75
CA TYR A 606 -29.25 16.48 -1.95
C TYR A 606 -29.95 15.16 -1.61
N VAL A 607 -29.42 14.37 -0.66
CA VAL A 607 -30.10 13.15 -0.23
C VAL A 607 -31.44 13.47 0.44
N LEU A 608 -31.48 14.48 1.30
CA LEU A 608 -32.71 14.93 1.95
C LEU A 608 -33.77 15.36 0.91
N TYR A 609 -33.36 16.07 -0.13
CA TYR A 609 -34.22 16.42 -1.26
C TYR A 609 -34.78 15.17 -1.96
N LEU A 610 -33.96 14.14 -2.19
CA LEU A 610 -34.44 12.88 -2.78
C LEU A 610 -35.47 12.19 -1.88
N VAL A 611 -35.23 12.15 -0.56
CA VAL A 611 -36.17 11.58 0.42
C VAL A 611 -37.51 12.29 0.37
N ILE A 612 -37.50 13.62 0.37
CA ILE A 612 -38.72 14.44 0.36
C ILE A 612 -39.46 14.30 -0.97
N LYS A 613 -38.74 14.40 -2.09
CA LYS A 613 -39.31 14.32 -3.44
C LYS A 613 -39.94 12.96 -3.73
N GLU A 614 -39.25 11.88 -3.37
CA GLU A 614 -39.69 10.52 -3.66
C GLU A 614 -40.63 9.96 -2.59
N ARG A 615 -40.80 10.66 -1.45
CA ARG A 615 -41.58 10.21 -0.30
C ARG A 615 -41.16 8.81 0.19
N ASP A 616 -39.88 8.48 0.05
CA ASP A 616 -39.33 7.16 0.36
C ASP A 616 -38.19 7.29 1.37
N PHE A 617 -38.50 7.19 2.66
CA PHE A 617 -37.45 7.22 3.69
C PHE A 617 -36.70 5.89 3.78
N LYS A 618 -37.36 4.77 3.44
CA LYS A 618 -36.84 3.43 3.68
C LYS A 618 -35.62 3.13 2.81
N ASN A 619 -35.64 3.60 1.56
CA ASN A 619 -34.57 3.32 0.60
C ASN A 619 -33.41 4.33 0.64
N TYR A 620 -33.48 5.38 1.49
CA TYR A 620 -32.41 6.37 1.68
C TYR A 620 -32.03 6.60 3.15
N ASN A 621 -32.55 5.79 4.07
CA ASN A 621 -32.38 6.00 5.51
C ASN A 621 -30.91 6.16 5.93
N ILE A 622 -30.00 5.32 5.44
CA ILE A 622 -28.58 5.42 5.79
C ILE A 622 -27.93 6.56 5.02
N ALA A 623 -28.34 6.74 3.76
CA ALA A 623 -27.84 7.81 2.90
C ALA A 623 -28.09 9.21 3.52
N VAL A 624 -29.28 9.43 4.10
CA VAL A 624 -29.69 10.73 4.64
C VAL A 624 -28.88 11.13 5.86
N PHE A 625 -28.47 10.17 6.70
CA PHE A 625 -27.65 10.46 7.88
C PHE A 625 -26.16 10.51 7.56
N LEU A 626 -25.64 9.56 6.76
CA LEU A 626 -24.22 9.54 6.41
C LEU A 626 -23.83 10.66 5.45
N GLY A 627 -24.74 11.15 4.59
CA GLY A 627 -24.47 12.18 3.59
C GLY A 627 -23.82 13.45 4.16
N PHE A 628 -24.16 13.83 5.41
CA PHE A 628 -23.64 15.01 6.10
C PHE A 628 -22.21 14.85 6.67
N PHE A 629 -21.65 13.64 6.68
CA PHE A 629 -20.31 13.40 7.22
C PHE A 629 -19.23 13.47 6.14
N LYS A 630 -18.31 14.43 6.23
CA LYS A 630 -17.23 14.69 5.26
C LYS A 630 -16.49 13.41 4.82
N TYR A 631 -15.98 12.62 5.77
CA TYR A 631 -15.05 11.53 5.49
C TYR A 631 -15.69 10.22 5.03
N VAL A 632 -16.97 9.99 5.33
CA VAL A 632 -17.64 8.72 5.04
C VAL A 632 -18.89 8.88 4.20
N GLY A 633 -19.42 10.10 4.06
CA GLY A 633 -20.71 10.33 3.40
C GLY A 633 -20.71 10.10 1.89
N TYR A 634 -19.55 9.98 1.23
CA TYR A 634 -19.52 9.56 -0.18
C TYR A 634 -19.80 8.04 -0.30
N LEU A 635 -19.65 7.27 0.78
CA LEU A 635 -20.00 5.86 0.85
C LEU A 635 -21.45 5.61 1.26
N ALA A 636 -22.20 6.66 1.53
CA ALA A 636 -23.56 6.57 2.03
C ALA A 636 -24.47 5.75 1.09
N PHE A 637 -24.36 5.98 -0.22
CA PHE A 637 -25.06 5.21 -1.24
C PHE A 637 -24.49 3.79 -1.44
N PRO A 638 -23.16 3.58 -1.59
CA PRO A 638 -22.59 2.23 -1.62
C PRO A 638 -23.02 1.36 -0.42
N ILE A 639 -23.04 1.92 0.79
CA ILE A 639 -23.51 1.24 2.00
C ILE A 639 -25.01 0.96 1.91
N GLN A 640 -25.83 1.92 1.45
CA GLN A 640 -27.27 1.71 1.21
C GLN A 640 -27.53 0.60 0.17
N MET A 641 -26.67 0.42 -0.83
CA MET A 641 -26.85 -0.61 -1.87
C MET A 641 -26.62 -2.03 -1.38
N THR A 642 -25.81 -2.22 -0.33
CA THR A 642 -25.60 -3.55 0.28
C THR A 642 -26.92 -4.23 0.70
N TYR A 643 -27.98 -3.44 0.91
CA TYR A 643 -29.30 -3.93 1.30
C TYR A 643 -30.10 -4.57 0.17
N ARG A 644 -29.94 -4.11 -1.09
CA ARG A 644 -30.81 -4.49 -2.22
C ARG A 644 -30.04 -5.16 -3.37
N TYR A 645 -28.78 -4.80 -3.58
CA TYR A 645 -27.93 -5.33 -4.65
C TYR A 645 -26.58 -5.78 -4.08
N PRO A 646 -26.53 -6.94 -3.39
CA PRO A 646 -25.33 -7.38 -2.68
C PRO A 646 -24.14 -7.65 -3.62
N ALA A 647 -24.39 -8.20 -4.81
CA ALA A 647 -23.36 -8.45 -5.84
C ALA A 647 -22.74 -7.14 -6.36
N LEU A 648 -23.57 -6.16 -6.73
CA LEU A 648 -23.10 -4.83 -7.16
C LEU A 648 -22.35 -4.11 -6.03
N ALA A 649 -22.86 -4.18 -4.80
CA ALA A 649 -22.22 -3.55 -3.66
C ALA A 649 -20.85 -4.19 -3.33
N ARG A 650 -20.73 -5.52 -3.46
CA ARG A 650 -19.46 -6.25 -3.31
C ARG A 650 -18.44 -5.78 -4.35
N PHE A 651 -18.87 -5.74 -5.61
CA PHE A 651 -18.05 -5.27 -6.72
C PHE A 651 -17.55 -3.84 -6.49
N MET A 652 -18.46 -2.92 -6.16
CA MET A 652 -18.13 -1.51 -5.94
C MET A 652 -17.23 -1.32 -4.72
N ALA A 653 -17.45 -2.07 -3.64
CA ALA A 653 -16.59 -2.04 -2.45
C ALA A 653 -15.18 -2.57 -2.76
N GLY A 654 -15.08 -3.66 -3.52
CA GLY A 654 -13.79 -4.18 -3.99
C GLY A 654 -13.08 -3.19 -4.90
N HIS A 655 -13.76 -2.71 -5.94
CA HIS A 655 -13.22 -1.74 -6.90
C HIS A 655 -12.72 -0.48 -6.21
N TRP A 656 -13.52 0.08 -5.30
CA TRP A 656 -13.15 1.29 -4.58
C TRP A 656 -12.04 1.03 -3.54
N ALA A 657 -12.03 -0.13 -2.87
CA ALA A 657 -10.95 -0.51 -1.97
C ALA A 657 -9.61 -0.60 -2.73
N THR A 658 -9.59 -1.24 -3.89
CA THR A 658 -8.39 -1.33 -4.74
C THR A 658 -7.93 0.07 -5.19
N GLU A 659 -8.82 0.89 -5.73
CA GLU A 659 -8.47 2.22 -6.27
C GLU A 659 -8.07 3.24 -5.18
N ALA A 660 -8.76 3.24 -4.03
CA ALA A 660 -8.45 4.15 -2.91
C ALA A 660 -7.10 3.84 -2.26
N VAL A 661 -6.77 2.55 -2.14
CA VAL A 661 -5.55 2.08 -1.48
C VAL A 661 -4.32 2.36 -2.35
N HIS A 662 -4.44 2.33 -3.68
CA HIS A 662 -3.35 2.68 -4.61
C HIS A 662 -2.83 4.13 -4.49
N ILE A 663 -3.58 5.03 -3.85
CA ILE A 663 -3.13 6.41 -3.58
C ILE A 663 -2.07 6.44 -2.48
N ILE A 664 -2.10 5.48 -1.55
CA ILE A 664 -1.23 5.44 -0.38
C ILE A 664 0.11 4.79 -0.79
N PRO A 665 1.23 5.54 -0.80
CA PRO A 665 2.51 4.96 -1.18
C PRO A 665 2.91 3.79 -0.26
N VAL A 666 3.60 2.80 -0.82
CA VAL A 666 4.17 1.62 -0.11
C VAL A 666 3.15 0.60 0.41
N PHE A 667 2.03 1.02 0.98
CA PHE A 667 0.98 0.13 1.49
C PHE A 667 -0.17 -0.08 0.51
N GLY A 668 -0.18 0.71 -0.56
CA GLY A 668 -1.19 0.72 -1.60
C GLY A 668 -1.08 -0.40 -2.63
N GLU A 669 -0.29 -1.44 -2.40
CA GLU A 669 -0.11 -2.51 -3.39
C GLU A 669 -1.33 -3.44 -3.43
N ARG A 670 -1.63 -3.95 -4.62
CA ARG A 670 -2.76 -4.87 -4.80
C ARG A 670 -2.50 -6.16 -4.03
N GLY A 671 -3.47 -6.61 -3.26
CA GLY A 671 -3.37 -7.76 -2.37
C GLY A 671 -2.66 -7.47 -1.04
N ALA A 672 -2.31 -6.23 -0.73
CA ALA A 672 -1.77 -5.86 0.58
C ALA A 672 -2.88 -5.83 1.66
N LEU A 673 -2.49 -5.87 2.94
CA LEU A 673 -3.47 -5.89 4.05
C LEU A 673 -4.38 -4.66 4.10
N LEU A 674 -3.91 -3.53 3.59
CA LEU A 674 -4.68 -2.29 3.59
C LEU A 674 -5.94 -2.41 2.73
N GLU A 675 -5.85 -3.10 1.59
CA GLU A 675 -7.00 -3.39 0.71
C GLU A 675 -8.07 -4.21 1.44
N HIS A 676 -7.66 -5.32 2.08
CA HIS A 676 -8.58 -6.14 2.90
C HIS A 676 -9.14 -5.38 4.09
N TRP A 677 -8.36 -4.51 4.72
CA TRP A 677 -8.83 -3.71 5.84
C TRP A 677 -9.92 -2.72 5.40
N VAL A 678 -9.70 -2.01 4.29
CA VAL A 678 -10.68 -1.09 3.70
C VAL A 678 -11.95 -1.86 3.31
N PHE A 679 -11.81 -2.99 2.60
CA PHE A 679 -12.96 -3.82 2.23
C PHE A 679 -13.75 -4.30 3.45
N ARG A 680 -13.06 -4.79 4.48
CA ARG A 680 -13.71 -5.26 5.72
C ARG A 680 -14.42 -4.14 6.47
N LEU A 681 -13.80 -2.97 6.56
CA LEU A 681 -14.36 -1.82 7.26
C LEU A 681 -15.66 -1.35 6.61
N PHE A 682 -15.69 -1.28 5.28
CA PHE A 682 -16.80 -0.69 4.54
C PHE A 682 -17.84 -1.69 4.03
N TYR A 683 -17.53 -3.00 4.00
CA TYR A 683 -18.44 -4.02 3.52
C TYR A 683 -18.77 -5.08 4.60
N ASN A 684 -17.78 -5.82 5.10
CA ASN A 684 -18.02 -6.94 6.02
C ASN A 684 -18.54 -6.52 7.41
N TRP A 685 -17.99 -5.44 8.00
CA TRP A 685 -18.46 -4.93 9.31
C TRP A 685 -19.91 -4.45 9.27
N PRO A 686 -20.35 -3.65 8.28
CA PRO A 686 -21.76 -3.32 8.11
C PRO A 686 -22.68 -4.53 7.99
N LEU A 687 -22.29 -5.57 7.24
CA LEU A 687 -23.05 -6.82 7.14
C LEU A 687 -23.15 -7.54 8.50
N THR A 688 -22.04 -7.62 9.23
CA THR A 688 -22.00 -8.21 10.57
C THR A 688 -22.92 -7.46 11.55
N THR A 689 -22.86 -6.12 11.56
CA THR A 689 -23.74 -5.30 12.39
C THR A 689 -25.20 -5.50 12.02
N ARG A 690 -25.54 -5.60 10.73
CA ARG A 690 -26.90 -5.85 10.26
C ARG A 690 -27.44 -7.19 10.77
N ARG A 691 -26.68 -8.27 10.61
CA ARG A 691 -27.05 -9.61 11.12
C ARG A 691 -27.34 -9.56 12.63
N ARG A 692 -26.39 -9.01 13.41
CA ARG A 692 -26.53 -8.86 14.86
C ARG A 692 -27.77 -8.06 15.25
N MET A 693 -28.01 -6.91 14.60
CA MET A 693 -29.18 -6.09 14.89
C MET A 693 -30.50 -6.82 14.59
N LYS A 694 -30.54 -7.68 13.55
CA LYS A 694 -31.70 -8.50 13.24
C LYS A 694 -31.95 -9.56 14.32
N GLU A 695 -30.92 -10.31 14.70
CA GLU A 695 -30.98 -11.33 15.77
C GLU A 695 -31.39 -10.72 17.11
N ILE A 696 -30.82 -9.57 17.49
CA ILE A 696 -31.19 -8.84 18.70
C ILE A 696 -32.64 -8.36 18.64
N ALA A 697 -33.11 -7.88 17.48
CA ALA A 697 -34.48 -7.45 17.31
C ALA A 697 -35.46 -8.63 17.44
N GLU A 698 -35.14 -9.80 16.89
CA GLU A 698 -35.93 -11.02 17.01
C GLU A 698 -35.97 -11.51 18.45
N TYR A 699 -34.83 -11.59 19.13
CA TYR A 699 -34.77 -11.92 20.55
C TYR A 699 -35.59 -10.96 21.41
N ARG A 700 -35.51 -9.65 21.16
CA ARG A 700 -36.24 -8.65 21.94
C ARG A 700 -37.75 -8.71 21.77
N LYS A 701 -38.27 -9.22 20.65
CA LYS A 701 -39.71 -9.48 20.51
C LYS A 701 -40.22 -10.47 21.57
N THR A 702 -39.35 -11.30 22.15
CA THR A 702 -39.70 -12.23 23.23
C THR A 702 -39.77 -11.57 24.62
N LEU A 703 -39.24 -10.35 24.77
CA LEU A 703 -39.18 -9.64 26.05
C LEU A 703 -40.32 -8.63 26.17
N LYS A 704 -40.76 -8.34 27.41
CA LYS A 704 -41.70 -7.23 27.65
C LYS A 704 -40.99 -5.87 27.53
N PRO A 705 -41.58 -4.87 26.86
CA PRO A 705 -41.03 -3.52 26.81
C PRO A 705 -41.08 -2.86 28.20
N ARG A 706 -40.07 -2.05 28.52
CA ARG A 706 -39.95 -1.33 29.81
C ARG A 706 -39.61 0.13 29.55
N TYR A 707 -40.25 1.02 30.30
CA TYR A 707 -40.08 2.49 30.18
C TYR A 707 -39.83 3.18 31.53
N TRP A 708 -40.12 2.51 32.65
CA TRP A 708 -40.08 3.11 33.99
C TRP A 708 -38.67 3.59 34.39
N HIS A 709 -37.61 2.99 33.83
CA HIS A 709 -36.22 3.25 34.20
C HIS A 709 -35.69 4.59 33.70
N ILE A 710 -36.39 5.27 32.77
CA ILE A 710 -35.94 6.53 32.17
C ILE A 710 -35.80 7.63 33.23
N ILE A 711 -36.81 7.78 34.09
CA ILE A 711 -36.83 8.82 35.12
C ILE A 711 -35.73 8.55 36.17
N PRO A 712 -35.62 7.34 36.77
CA PRO A 712 -34.53 7.03 37.70
C PRO A 712 -33.13 7.21 37.10
N VAL A 713 -32.89 6.76 35.87
CA VAL A 713 -31.58 6.90 35.21
C VAL A 713 -31.26 8.37 34.95
N SER A 714 -32.25 9.17 34.55
CA SER A 714 -32.08 10.61 34.32
C SER A 714 -31.76 11.34 35.62
N ILE A 715 -32.48 11.05 36.72
CA ILE A 715 -32.24 11.66 38.03
C ILE A 715 -30.86 11.27 38.55
N LEU A 716 -30.49 9.98 38.51
CA LEU A 716 -29.19 9.52 38.98
C LEU A 716 -28.04 10.19 38.21
N THR A 717 -28.16 10.30 36.88
CA THR A 717 -27.15 10.96 36.05
C THR A 717 -27.06 12.46 36.37
N ALA A 718 -28.20 13.12 36.56
CA ALA A 718 -28.26 14.52 36.93
C ALA A 718 -27.66 14.80 38.32
N LEU A 719 -27.86 13.91 39.29
CA LEU A 719 -27.23 13.99 40.62
C LEU A 719 -25.70 13.86 40.54
N ILE A 720 -25.18 12.93 39.73
CA ILE A 720 -23.74 12.79 39.50
C ILE A 720 -23.17 14.09 38.91
N LEU A 721 -23.86 14.69 37.94
CA LEU A 721 -23.44 15.95 37.35
C LEU A 721 -23.56 17.12 38.35
N GLY A 722 -24.61 17.15 39.16
CA GLY A 722 -24.79 18.13 40.22
C GLY A 722 -23.68 18.09 41.27
N PHE A 723 -23.17 16.90 41.60
CA PHE A 723 -22.00 16.76 42.48
C PHE A 723 -20.74 17.34 41.84
N VAL A 724 -20.52 17.09 40.54
CA VAL A 724 -19.41 17.70 39.78
C VAL A 724 -19.53 19.23 39.77
N ASP A 725 -20.73 19.75 39.57
CA ASP A 725 -21.00 21.18 39.60
C ASP A 725 -20.74 21.79 40.98
N TYR A 726 -21.16 21.11 42.06
CA TYR A 726 -20.93 21.54 43.44
C TYR A 726 -19.43 21.70 43.75
N PHE A 727 -18.60 20.67 43.48
CA PHE A 727 -17.15 20.77 43.71
C PHE A 727 -16.47 21.82 42.83
N TYR A 728 -16.98 22.01 41.61
CA TYR A 728 -16.46 23.05 40.72
C TYR A 728 -16.78 24.44 41.28
N LEU A 729 -18.00 24.64 41.75
CA LEU A 729 -18.44 25.88 42.38
C LEU A 729 -17.68 26.17 43.67
N GLU A 730 -17.53 25.18 44.55
CA GLU A 730 -16.77 25.31 45.80
C GLU A 730 -15.31 25.74 45.54
N LYS A 731 -14.67 25.22 44.49
CA LYS A 731 -13.26 25.53 44.16
C LYS A 731 -13.05 26.81 43.38
N THR A 732 -14.01 27.21 42.54
CA THR A 732 -13.78 28.29 41.54
C THR A 732 -14.71 29.49 41.72
N GLY A 733 -15.75 29.38 42.55
CA GLY A 733 -16.75 30.43 42.78
C GLY A 733 -17.60 30.79 41.55
N ASN A 734 -17.51 30.02 40.46
CA ASN A 734 -18.19 30.31 39.19
C ASN A 734 -18.96 29.11 38.67
N VAL A 735 -20.10 29.35 38.01
CA VAL A 735 -20.86 28.32 37.28
C VAL A 735 -19.94 27.60 36.28
N PRO A 736 -19.90 26.26 36.27
CA PRO A 736 -19.10 25.51 35.31
C PRO A 736 -19.62 25.71 33.89
N VAL A 737 -18.80 26.36 33.07
CA VAL A 737 -18.99 26.42 31.62
C VAL A 737 -18.82 25.00 31.06
N MET A 738 -19.67 24.56 30.12
CA MET A 738 -19.60 23.19 29.58
C MET A 738 -18.20 22.76 29.09
N LYS A 739 -17.38 23.72 28.62
CA LYS A 739 -16.00 23.46 28.19
C LYS A 739 -15.08 23.02 29.33
N SER A 740 -15.29 23.46 30.58
CA SER A 740 -14.45 23.07 31.72
C SER A 740 -14.77 21.66 32.24
N ILE A 741 -16.03 21.24 32.11
CA ILE A 741 -16.54 19.94 32.57
C ILE A 741 -16.87 18.97 31.41
N TRP A 742 -16.29 19.18 30.22
CA TRP A 742 -16.59 18.43 29.00
C TRP A 742 -16.44 16.91 29.15
N TRP A 743 -15.45 16.47 29.94
CA TRP A 743 -15.20 15.05 30.22
C TRP A 743 -16.32 14.42 31.06
N ALA A 744 -16.86 15.17 32.03
CA ALA A 744 -17.96 14.74 32.88
C ALA A 744 -19.27 14.65 32.07
N ILE A 745 -19.53 15.64 31.22
CA ILE A 745 -20.68 15.65 30.30
C ILE A 745 -20.64 14.44 29.36
N LEU A 746 -19.47 14.12 28.77
CA LEU A 746 -19.33 12.95 27.90
C LEU A 746 -19.52 11.63 28.66
N ALA A 747 -18.91 11.49 29.85
CA ALA A 747 -19.01 10.27 30.65
C ALA A 747 -20.46 10.02 31.13
N THR A 748 -21.12 11.05 31.66
CA THR A 748 -22.51 10.96 32.13
C THR A 748 -23.50 10.75 30.99
N SER A 749 -23.29 11.39 29.84
CA SER A 749 -24.08 11.12 28.61
C SER A 749 -23.93 9.68 28.14
N PHE A 750 -22.72 9.11 28.25
CA PHE A 750 -22.47 7.70 27.92
C PHE A 750 -23.24 6.77 28.85
N LEU A 751 -23.15 6.97 30.17
CA LEU A 751 -23.87 6.18 31.15
C LEU A 751 -25.39 6.27 30.94
N ASN A 752 -25.91 7.47 30.75
CA ASN A 752 -27.33 7.70 30.50
C ASN A 752 -27.81 6.97 29.24
N GLY A 753 -27.11 7.13 28.12
CA GLY A 753 -27.42 6.44 26.87
C GLY A 753 -27.34 4.92 26.99
N PHE A 754 -26.31 4.42 27.67
CA PHE A 754 -26.09 2.99 27.92
C PHE A 754 -27.20 2.38 28.77
N PHE A 755 -27.49 2.91 29.96
CA PHE A 755 -28.49 2.36 30.88
C PHE A 755 -29.91 2.49 30.35
N THR A 756 -30.24 3.63 29.74
CA THR A 756 -31.56 3.84 29.11
C THR A 756 -31.83 2.80 28.04
N THR A 757 -30.80 2.46 27.27
CA THR A 757 -30.86 1.41 26.25
C THR A 757 -30.92 0.03 26.91
N PHE A 758 -29.98 -0.30 27.78
CA PHE A 758 -29.85 -1.64 28.36
C PHE A 758 -31.14 -2.08 29.11
N ALA A 759 -31.75 -1.18 29.89
CA ALA A 759 -32.92 -1.50 30.71
C ALA A 759 -34.27 -1.51 29.95
N ALA A 760 -34.31 -1.07 28.68
CA ALA A 760 -35.56 -0.91 27.92
C ALA A 760 -36.24 -2.22 27.44
N GLY A 761 -35.73 -3.40 27.81
CA GLY A 761 -36.39 -4.70 27.56
C GLY A 761 -36.75 -4.97 26.08
N GLY A 762 -37.98 -5.37 25.80
CA GLY A 762 -38.47 -5.67 24.45
C GLY A 762 -38.74 -4.46 23.53
N THR A 763 -38.38 -3.24 23.95
CA THR A 763 -38.66 -2.03 23.17
C THR A 763 -37.96 -2.06 21.80
N PRO A 764 -38.65 -1.72 20.69
CA PRO A 764 -38.03 -1.61 19.37
C PRO A 764 -36.94 -0.54 19.28
N LEU A 765 -35.98 -0.71 18.36
CA LEU A 765 -34.84 0.20 18.18
C LEU A 765 -35.26 1.67 18.01
N GLY A 766 -36.23 1.94 17.13
CA GLY A 766 -36.68 3.32 16.88
C GLY A 766 -37.21 4.00 18.14
N LYS A 767 -37.96 3.26 18.99
CA LYS A 767 -38.44 3.78 20.26
C LYS A 767 -37.27 4.00 21.24
N ARG A 768 -36.29 3.11 21.31
CA ARG A 768 -35.11 3.26 22.19
C ARG A 768 -34.31 4.53 21.90
N VAL A 769 -34.11 4.86 20.63
CA VAL A 769 -33.46 6.11 20.19
C VAL A 769 -34.21 7.32 20.73
N ILE A 770 -35.54 7.30 20.65
CA ILE A 770 -36.39 8.34 21.23
C ILE A 770 -36.25 8.38 22.76
N LEU A 771 -36.28 7.23 23.45
CA LEU A 771 -36.12 7.19 24.91
C LEU A 771 -34.76 7.73 25.36
N THR A 772 -33.67 7.44 24.63
CA THR A 772 -32.34 7.98 24.94
C THR A 772 -32.25 9.49 24.72
N ALA A 773 -32.94 10.03 23.72
CA ALA A 773 -33.05 11.46 23.51
C ALA A 773 -33.84 12.12 24.66
N VAL A 774 -34.99 11.55 25.01
CA VAL A 774 -35.84 12.04 26.12
C VAL A 774 -35.09 11.97 27.45
N SER A 775 -34.41 10.86 27.74
CA SER A 775 -33.57 10.71 28.95
C SER A 775 -32.46 11.75 28.98
N GLY A 776 -31.80 12.02 27.84
CA GLY A 776 -30.78 13.08 27.75
C GLY A 776 -31.34 14.48 28.02
N ILE A 777 -32.51 14.80 27.47
CA ILE A 777 -33.21 16.07 27.73
C ILE A 777 -33.56 16.20 29.21
N LEU A 778 -34.08 15.13 29.83
CA LEU A 778 -34.40 15.11 31.26
C LEU A 778 -33.16 15.30 32.14
N VAL A 779 -32.02 14.70 31.78
CA VAL A 779 -30.74 14.95 32.48
C VAL A 779 -30.36 16.43 32.39
N GLY A 780 -30.47 17.04 31.21
CA GLY A 780 -30.23 18.46 31.04
C GLY A 780 -31.09 19.31 31.97
N ILE A 781 -32.41 19.07 31.99
CA ILE A 781 -33.38 19.78 32.84
C ILE A 781 -33.07 19.57 34.32
N PHE A 782 -32.98 18.31 34.77
CA PHE A 782 -32.76 18.00 36.19
C PHE A 782 -31.41 18.50 36.68
N SER A 783 -30.35 18.39 35.88
CA SER A 783 -29.05 18.92 36.27
C SER A 783 -29.08 20.43 36.44
N THR A 784 -29.72 21.17 35.52
CA THR A 784 -29.89 22.62 35.64
C THR A 784 -30.69 23.01 36.88
N ILE A 785 -31.75 22.26 37.22
CA ILE A 785 -32.52 22.47 38.46
C ILE A 785 -31.66 22.20 39.69
N ILE A 786 -30.88 21.12 39.72
CA ILE A 786 -29.99 20.80 40.85
C ILE A 786 -28.94 21.90 41.05
N THR A 787 -28.33 22.37 39.95
CA THR A 787 -27.36 23.46 40.01
C THR A 787 -27.99 24.76 40.51
N PHE A 788 -29.27 25.03 40.20
CA PHE A 788 -30.00 26.20 40.67
C PHE A 788 -30.12 26.25 42.21
N PHE A 789 -30.31 25.10 42.86
CA PHE A 789 -30.41 25.02 44.32
C PHE A 789 -29.13 25.41 45.07
N PHE A 790 -27.99 25.54 44.37
CA PHE A 790 -26.75 26.01 44.98
C PHE A 790 -26.62 27.53 45.04
N PHE A 791 -27.57 28.29 44.48
CA PHE A 791 -27.52 29.75 44.39
C PHE A 791 -28.69 30.41 45.13
N SER A 792 -28.46 31.63 45.64
CA SER A 792 -29.51 32.47 46.24
C SER A 792 -30.26 33.29 45.16
N GLU A 793 -31.49 33.74 45.45
CA GLU A 793 -32.39 34.41 44.48
C GLU A 793 -31.79 35.62 43.75
N ASN A 794 -30.74 36.24 44.28
CA ASN A 794 -30.11 37.45 43.74
C ASN A 794 -28.71 37.22 43.15
N ASP A 795 -28.31 35.98 42.84
CA ASP A 795 -26.98 35.71 42.29
C ASP A 795 -26.86 36.19 40.82
N PRO A 796 -25.90 37.07 40.48
CA PRO A 796 -25.71 37.56 39.11
C PRO A 796 -25.33 36.46 38.10
N GLN A 797 -24.98 35.26 38.55
CA GLN A 797 -24.65 34.12 37.70
C GLN A 797 -25.86 33.32 37.21
N ILE A 798 -27.08 33.58 37.71
CA ILE A 798 -28.32 32.88 37.31
C ILE A 798 -28.56 32.99 35.79
N GLY A 799 -28.33 34.17 35.20
CA GLY A 799 -28.49 34.37 33.75
C GLY A 799 -27.54 33.52 32.91
N LYS A 800 -26.29 33.35 33.36
CA LYS A 800 -25.31 32.47 32.70
C LYS A 800 -25.70 30.99 32.87
N MET A 801 -26.23 30.62 34.02
CA MET A 801 -26.71 29.26 34.30
C MET A 801 -27.88 28.86 33.38
N LEU A 802 -28.83 29.76 33.12
CA LEU A 802 -29.96 29.49 32.22
C LEU A 802 -29.49 29.23 30.78
N VAL A 803 -28.54 30.03 30.30
CA VAL A 803 -27.94 29.84 28.97
C VAL A 803 -27.18 28.51 28.90
N GLU A 804 -26.36 28.18 29.90
CA GLU A 804 -25.67 26.88 29.98
C GLU A 804 -26.68 25.72 30.12
N GLY A 805 -27.81 25.92 30.80
CA GLY A 805 -28.88 24.93 30.93
C GLY A 805 -29.54 24.57 29.62
N ILE A 806 -29.80 25.56 28.75
CA ILE A 806 -30.31 25.32 27.38
C ILE A 806 -29.31 24.49 26.58
N TRP A 807 -28.01 24.81 26.68
CA TRP A 807 -26.96 24.04 26.01
C TRP A 807 -26.83 22.62 26.58
N ARG A 808 -26.98 22.43 27.90
CA ARG A 808 -27.00 21.10 28.53
C ARG A 808 -28.13 20.25 27.97
N ILE A 809 -29.35 20.77 27.87
CA ILE A 809 -30.49 20.05 27.29
C ILE A 809 -30.18 19.58 25.87
N PHE A 810 -29.66 20.47 25.03
CA PHE A 810 -29.33 20.15 23.64
C PHE A 810 -28.22 19.10 23.53
N VAL A 811 -27.12 19.28 24.26
CA VAL A 811 -25.94 18.42 24.18
C VAL A 811 -26.19 17.05 24.81
N PHE A 812 -26.85 16.97 25.97
CA PHE A 812 -27.20 15.69 26.57
C PHE A 812 -28.22 14.92 25.72
N GLY A 813 -29.18 15.61 25.09
CA GLY A 813 -30.08 15.00 24.11
C GLY A 813 -29.33 14.33 22.95
N ILE A 814 -28.36 15.02 22.36
CA ILE A 814 -27.55 14.49 21.25
C ILE A 814 -26.62 13.38 21.71
N PHE A 815 -25.78 13.62 22.73
CA PHE A 815 -24.77 12.64 23.15
C PHE A 815 -25.39 11.38 23.76
N SER A 816 -26.46 11.50 24.57
CA SER A 816 -27.14 10.31 25.10
C SER A 816 -27.74 9.46 23.98
N THR A 817 -28.25 10.10 22.92
CA THR A 817 -28.75 9.40 21.72
C THR A 817 -27.61 8.69 20.96
N ILE A 818 -26.49 9.38 20.74
CA ILE A 818 -25.31 8.80 20.08
C ILE A 818 -24.78 7.60 20.88
N PHE A 819 -24.64 7.73 22.21
CA PHE A 819 -24.16 6.64 23.06
C PHE A 819 -25.17 5.51 23.20
N GLY A 820 -26.47 5.80 23.18
CA GLY A 820 -27.52 4.79 23.05
C GLY A 820 -27.39 3.97 21.77
N LEU A 821 -27.20 4.64 20.62
CA LEU A 821 -26.94 3.97 19.34
C LEU A 821 -25.64 3.15 19.34
N ILE A 822 -24.56 3.68 19.91
CA ILE A 822 -23.29 2.95 20.06
C ILE A 822 -23.51 1.69 20.92
N THR A 823 -24.30 1.79 21.98
CA THR A 823 -24.65 0.66 22.84
C THR A 823 -25.39 -0.41 22.03
N GLU A 824 -26.40 -0.01 21.26
CA GLU A 824 -27.14 -0.91 20.36
C GLU A 824 -26.24 -1.64 19.35
N ILE A 825 -25.30 -0.92 18.73
CA ILE A 825 -24.35 -1.50 17.76
C ILE A 825 -23.37 -2.48 18.44
N LYS A 826 -23.02 -2.25 19.71
CA LYS A 826 -22.03 -3.05 20.44
C LYS A 826 -22.61 -4.25 21.18
N LEU A 827 -23.93 -4.33 21.40
CA LEU A 827 -24.57 -5.47 22.10
C LEU A 827 -24.31 -6.80 21.40
N ILE A 828 -23.75 -7.76 22.13
CA ILE A 828 -23.44 -9.10 21.61
C ILE A 828 -24.76 -9.81 21.29
N SER A 829 -24.81 -10.55 20.18
CA SER A 829 -25.98 -11.38 19.87
C SER A 829 -26.25 -12.36 21.02
N PRO A 830 -27.50 -12.54 21.44
CA PRO A 830 -27.84 -13.56 22.42
C PRO A 830 -27.42 -14.95 21.89
N PRO A 831 -26.99 -15.88 22.76
CA PRO A 831 -26.66 -17.23 22.33
C PRO A 831 -27.87 -17.85 21.63
N GLN A 832 -27.64 -18.37 20.42
CA GLN A 832 -28.64 -19.22 19.75
C GLN A 832 -28.88 -20.43 20.65
N LYS A 833 -30.14 -20.67 21.02
CA LYS A 833 -30.54 -21.88 21.74
C LYS A 833 -30.51 -23.08 20.81
#